data_AF-W4QPX8-F1
#
_entry.id   AF-W4QPX8-F1
#
_cell.length_a   1.000
_cell.length_b   1.000
_cell.length_c   1.000
_cell.angle_alpha   90.00
_cell.angle_beta   90.00
_cell.angle_gamma   90.00
#
_symmetry.space_group_name_H-M   'P 1'
#
loop_
_entity.id
_entity.type
_entity.pdbx_description
1 polymer ?
#
loop_
_entity_poly.entity_id
_entity_poly.type
_entity_poly.pdbx_seq_one_letter_code
_entity_poly.pdbx_strand_id
1 'polypeptide(L)'
;MTFTSFKNNRYVSIILVITLVFYSLFSSFVPVFAQASEEEIVELKILHTNDIHARVNDFGKIAAYIQAEREAATHSLFLDAGDIFSGNPVVDLQYGKPIVDLLNHMGLDAMAIGNHDFDYGQEEMVKRINESTFPWLSANTTVGDGANKELEQPEPYKIFDVDGIKVGVFSVIQSPPATAPANTVGITFADPIKTAKEYEYLTDETDILIALTHIGYSDDRKLAEEVGFFDLIIGGHSHTTLNQPAVVNGTPIVQTGGNALNVGNVTINYNQDTKEVESVTGFLQNVSQLTAVDQEIQEKVDAYNAEMGDLLDEVIGKTETGLNRSGNGDTQLGNFWTDSIRYYTKSDIALTNNGGIRANIPAGDIKKFDIYTIEPFANEIMKIEMTGAAVKEVIKYSYERRNSIDLQTSGLTYKIITNNTGRYIDSELKVDGQLIEDDKMYIVAVGDYIGTGGSGYNFAGEIIETTSGFMTDSMIAYAKHLTSEGKAINYQAGQRITFEVSNDAPIVGNPIGETKNGLSAANNRTGDSGLGNLYADSVRAKTNADFGMLNSSSVTGSIAPGVITDGQIEFLDQFGNQVVAVKTTVKRMKEVLLEQSKYNNGVDLQVSGLHYELIKENGKFVDVKLTLPDGNPLDEGKQYTVAYNDYMHGAGFYNLGSELVGSNYGKVWEAIVDYVKVQEGPIDYVEGSRITIIDDSSSEPVPPPADRDYVTVAEAIANNSGKATVQGYIVGTMTSATNVTFDGEFTTTTNLVMADSPNERDLKKLIPVQLPNNAIRTALNLKDNPDNLGKLVQVSGTLEAYFTVPGVKTLTSYDFVTEAEPVIEPISISEARTAEVGKVVTVEATATTDSGFWGQKGFYLQDDEAGIYVFQSLQDVKAGDVIRVTGEKGIFAEELQITNVSAIEKVGEADIPQPLKVSPKQITAENEGQLVVIESATISNLQRINNFGTFEFDATVKEETVRVRVDNRTGLVFDDFEFANGDSVNITGISSRFNNTIQLKPRGKADMVEVLDPYEVEISLTDGKDTVSKLERNQQILVQTKVKNNQTDRKDVIVAVTLVDKHGRKQENSLVGLQVSPASENTVQTFVEIPTNHQGQQYVLEVTVYEGSNLLELNKEDVIEKVTIK
;
A
#
# COMPACT_ATOMS: atom_id res chain seq x y z
N MET A 1 43.98 -86.54 21.93
CA MET A 1 42.85 -87.48 22.01
C MET A 1 42.09 -87.43 20.71
N THR A 2 41.77 -88.58 20.17
CA THR A 2 41.05 -88.89 18.92
C THR A 2 39.70 -88.18 18.76
N PHE A 3 39.38 -87.66 17.57
CA PHE A 3 38.46 -88.30 16.60
C PHE A 3 38.44 -87.55 15.24
N THR A 4 38.02 -88.29 14.23
CA THR A 4 38.16 -88.15 12.77
C THR A 4 36.88 -87.64 12.06
N SER A 5 37.06 -87.19 10.79
CA SER A 5 36.08 -87.06 9.67
C SER A 5 35.17 -85.81 9.68
N PHE A 6 35.02 -84.99 8.62
CA PHE A 6 34.70 -85.24 7.19
C PHE A 6 35.39 -84.21 6.26
N LYS A 7 36.09 -84.64 5.19
CA LYS A 7 35.70 -84.63 3.76
C LYS A 7 35.11 -83.34 3.16
N ASN A 8 35.87 -82.81 2.19
CA ASN A 8 35.48 -82.08 0.97
C ASN A 8 34.66 -80.78 1.10
N ASN A 9 35.29 -79.66 0.73
CA ASN A 9 34.65 -78.76 -0.23
C ASN A 9 35.68 -77.97 -1.07
N ARG A 10 35.68 -78.26 -2.37
CA ARG A 10 36.50 -77.67 -3.44
C ARG A 10 36.18 -76.18 -3.73
N TYR A 11 35.46 -75.50 -2.84
CA TYR A 11 34.98 -74.13 -3.06
C TYR A 11 35.89 -73.04 -2.46
N VAL A 12 36.78 -73.38 -1.52
CA VAL A 12 37.66 -72.38 -0.88
C VAL A 12 38.89 -72.05 -1.74
N SER A 13 39.39 -73.00 -2.54
CA SER A 13 40.56 -72.77 -3.42
C SER A 13 40.23 -72.05 -4.73
N ILE A 14 38.97 -72.07 -5.18
CA ILE A 14 38.52 -71.34 -6.38
C ILE A 14 38.28 -69.86 -6.05
N ILE A 15 37.78 -69.56 -4.85
CA ILE A 15 37.56 -68.17 -4.41
C ILE A 15 38.89 -67.42 -4.28
N LEU A 16 39.93 -68.04 -3.72
CA LEU A 16 41.26 -67.41 -3.52
C LEU A 16 42.04 -67.16 -4.81
N VAL A 17 41.86 -67.99 -5.85
CA VAL A 17 42.51 -67.79 -7.16
C VAL A 17 41.76 -66.72 -7.98
N ILE A 18 40.43 -66.62 -7.84
CA ILE A 18 39.65 -65.55 -8.47
C ILE A 18 39.93 -64.19 -7.82
N THR A 19 40.20 -64.13 -6.50
CA THR A 19 40.55 -62.85 -5.83
C THR A 19 41.94 -62.33 -6.22
N LEU A 20 42.92 -63.23 -6.43
CA LEU A 20 44.29 -62.84 -6.82
C LEU A 20 44.43 -62.45 -8.30
N VAL A 21 43.60 -63.01 -9.19
CA VAL A 21 43.55 -62.61 -10.61
C VAL A 21 42.77 -61.29 -10.81
N PHE A 22 41.76 -61.00 -9.97
CA PHE A 22 41.08 -59.71 -10.00
C PHE A 22 41.93 -58.53 -9.49
N TYR A 23 42.90 -58.78 -8.59
CA TYR A 23 43.79 -57.72 -8.07
C TYR A 23 44.93 -57.33 -9.03
N SER A 24 45.32 -58.20 -9.97
CA SER A 24 46.43 -57.96 -10.91
C SER A 24 46.00 -57.40 -12.27
N LEU A 25 44.70 -57.33 -12.57
CA LEU A 25 44.17 -56.77 -13.82
C LEU A 25 43.60 -55.33 -13.70
N PHE A 26 43.60 -54.74 -12.51
CA PHE A 26 43.12 -53.37 -12.27
C PHE A 26 44.21 -52.35 -11.89
N SER A 27 45.50 -52.72 -11.94
CA SER A 27 46.62 -51.83 -11.57
C SER A 27 47.30 -51.13 -12.76
N SER A 28 46.62 -50.95 -13.90
CA SER A 28 47.20 -50.27 -15.07
C SER A 28 46.22 -49.40 -15.87
N PHE A 29 45.26 -48.77 -15.20
CA PHE A 29 44.62 -47.55 -15.69
C PHE A 29 44.45 -46.64 -14.47
N VAL A 30 45.44 -45.79 -14.22
CA VAL A 30 45.20 -44.56 -13.47
C VAL A 30 44.62 -43.60 -14.51
N PRO A 31 43.32 -43.25 -14.46
CA PRO A 31 42.88 -42.07 -15.17
C PRO A 31 43.69 -40.93 -14.54
N VAL A 32 44.42 -40.18 -15.35
CA VAL A 32 44.78 -38.82 -14.96
C VAL A 32 43.44 -38.10 -14.85
N PHE A 33 42.85 -38.13 -13.66
CA PHE A 33 41.85 -37.15 -13.30
C PHE A 33 42.63 -35.84 -13.31
N ALA A 34 42.39 -35.02 -14.32
CA ALA A 34 42.63 -33.60 -14.18
C ALA A 34 41.86 -33.21 -12.92
N GLN A 35 42.60 -32.86 -11.88
CA GLN A 35 42.05 -32.18 -10.73
C GLN A 35 41.48 -30.89 -11.30
N ALA A 36 40.16 -30.82 -11.48
CA ALA A 36 39.50 -29.55 -11.67
C ALA A 36 39.92 -28.70 -10.47
N SER A 37 40.53 -27.55 -10.72
CA SER A 37 40.67 -26.53 -9.68
C SER A 37 39.26 -26.28 -9.14
N GLU A 38 39.09 -26.33 -7.82
CA GLU A 38 37.92 -25.67 -7.22
C GLU A 38 38.03 -24.20 -7.63
N GLU A 39 37.08 -23.72 -8.44
CA GLU A 39 37.01 -22.30 -8.83
C GLU A 39 36.91 -21.47 -7.54
N GLU A 40 37.82 -20.52 -7.36
CA GLU A 40 37.84 -19.65 -6.18
C GLU A 40 36.79 -18.55 -6.34
N ILE A 41 35.53 -18.91 -6.04
CA ILE A 41 34.42 -17.96 -5.98
C ILE A 41 34.51 -17.21 -4.65
N VAL A 42 34.64 -15.88 -4.75
CA VAL A 42 34.62 -14.98 -3.59
C VAL A 42 33.26 -14.30 -3.50
N GLU A 43 32.69 -14.35 -2.31
CA GLU A 43 31.46 -13.64 -1.97
C GLU A 43 31.79 -12.23 -1.45
N LEU A 44 31.23 -11.20 -2.10
CA LEU A 44 31.26 -9.81 -1.66
C LEU A 44 29.84 -9.36 -1.29
N LYS A 45 29.66 -8.92 -0.04
CA LYS A 45 28.38 -8.40 0.44
C LYS A 45 28.32 -6.88 0.34
N ILE A 46 27.35 -6.36 -0.38
CA ILE A 46 27.05 -4.94 -0.47
C ILE A 46 25.79 -4.65 0.35
N LEU A 47 25.97 -3.95 1.46
CA LEU A 47 24.89 -3.34 2.21
C LEU A 47 24.65 -1.96 1.65
N HIS A 48 23.39 -1.57 1.45
CA HIS A 48 23.12 -0.23 0.94
C HIS A 48 21.84 0.41 1.45
N THR A 49 21.84 1.74 1.43
CA THR A 49 20.69 2.61 1.67
C THR A 49 20.58 3.67 0.56
N ASN A 50 19.44 4.33 0.48
CA ASN A 50 19.21 5.50 -0.36
C ASN A 50 18.03 6.30 0.22
N ASP A 51 17.98 7.60 -0.04
CA ASP A 51 16.85 8.48 0.30
C ASP A 51 16.46 8.35 1.79
N ILE A 52 17.44 8.39 2.70
CA ILE A 52 17.21 8.25 4.16
C ILE A 52 16.33 9.41 4.67
N HIS A 53 16.43 10.59 4.05
CA HIS A 53 15.63 11.77 4.40
C HIS A 53 15.62 12.08 5.89
N ALA A 54 16.83 12.17 6.47
CA ALA A 54 17.05 12.52 7.86
C ALA A 54 16.37 11.61 8.90
N ARG A 55 15.86 10.43 8.50
CA ARG A 55 15.19 9.51 9.43
C ARG A 55 16.20 8.73 10.26
N VAL A 56 16.43 9.20 11.49
CA VAL A 56 17.44 8.63 12.41
C VAL A 56 16.89 7.71 13.51
N ASN A 57 15.59 7.70 13.79
CA ASN A 57 15.05 7.06 15.01
C ASN A 57 15.33 5.55 15.13
N ASP A 58 15.38 4.83 14.02
CA ASP A 58 15.66 3.38 14.00
C ASP A 58 17.14 3.06 13.69
N PHE A 59 18.05 4.06 13.70
CA PHE A 59 19.46 3.85 13.35
C PHE A 59 20.18 2.86 14.28
N GLY A 60 19.79 2.75 15.55
CA GLY A 60 20.33 1.72 16.44
C GLY A 60 20.07 0.29 15.89
N LYS A 61 18.88 0.04 15.33
CA LYS A 61 18.54 -1.24 14.70
C LYS A 61 19.30 -1.46 13.39
N ILE A 62 19.33 -0.42 12.56
CA ILE A 62 20.02 -0.46 11.26
C ILE A 62 21.51 -0.74 11.47
N ALA A 63 22.14 -0.06 12.42
CA ALA A 63 23.53 -0.24 12.79
C ALA A 63 23.81 -1.68 13.26
N ALA A 64 22.99 -2.21 14.19
CA ALA A 64 23.15 -3.59 14.64
C ALA A 64 23.03 -4.61 13.50
N TYR A 65 22.10 -4.40 12.56
CA TYR A 65 21.95 -5.27 11.40
C TYR A 65 23.16 -5.18 10.47
N ILE A 66 23.58 -3.96 10.11
CA ILE A 66 24.75 -3.75 9.25
C ILE A 66 26.00 -4.36 9.87
N GLN A 67 26.21 -4.17 11.18
CA GLN A 67 27.33 -4.76 11.89
C GLN A 67 27.28 -6.29 11.86
N ALA A 68 26.12 -6.90 12.15
CA ALA A 68 25.97 -8.35 12.13
C ALA A 68 26.25 -8.94 10.74
N GLU A 69 25.77 -8.29 9.67
CA GLU A 69 26.03 -8.73 8.30
C GLU A 69 27.50 -8.58 7.89
N ARG A 70 28.16 -7.49 8.33
CA ARG A 70 29.60 -7.28 8.13
C ARG A 70 30.45 -8.29 8.90
N GLU A 71 30.09 -8.62 10.14
CA GLU A 71 30.78 -9.63 10.94
C GLU A 71 30.60 -11.05 10.39
N ALA A 72 29.47 -11.32 9.73
CA ALA A 72 29.19 -12.60 9.08
C ALA A 72 29.84 -12.75 7.70
N ALA A 73 30.15 -11.63 7.02
CA ALA A 73 30.76 -11.62 5.69
C ALA A 73 32.29 -11.58 5.79
N THR A 74 32.98 -12.28 4.88
CA THR A 74 34.45 -12.13 4.75
C THR A 74 34.80 -10.81 4.10
N HIS A 75 34.01 -10.37 3.12
CA HIS A 75 34.20 -9.14 2.37
C HIS A 75 32.88 -8.38 2.34
N SER A 76 32.89 -7.09 2.71
CA SER A 76 31.69 -6.27 2.64
C SER A 76 31.96 -4.79 2.43
N LEU A 77 30.97 -4.09 1.85
CA LEU A 77 30.90 -2.64 1.76
C LEU A 77 29.51 -2.17 2.20
N PHE A 78 29.43 -0.98 2.80
CA PHE A 78 28.20 -0.25 3.10
C PHE A 78 28.18 1.05 2.29
N LEU A 79 27.21 1.19 1.39
CA LEU A 79 27.10 2.30 0.43
C LEU A 79 25.76 3.04 0.59
N ASP A 80 25.75 4.35 0.36
CA ASP A 80 24.51 5.14 0.36
C ASP A 80 24.32 5.89 -0.95
N ALA A 81 23.15 5.76 -1.59
CA ALA A 81 22.90 6.36 -2.89
C ALA A 81 22.36 7.80 -2.85
N GLY A 82 22.56 8.55 -1.75
CA GLY A 82 22.27 9.99 -1.66
C GLY A 82 20.92 10.33 -1.03
N ASP A 83 20.69 11.64 -0.83
CA ASP A 83 19.54 12.21 -0.11
C ASP A 83 19.45 11.75 1.36
N ILE A 84 20.55 11.91 2.09
CA ILE A 84 20.56 11.65 3.54
C ILE A 84 19.91 12.81 4.32
N PHE A 85 19.83 14.01 3.75
CA PHE A 85 19.23 15.20 4.39
C PHE A 85 17.74 15.39 4.09
N SER A 86 17.14 16.35 4.81
CA SER A 86 15.79 16.89 4.66
C SER A 86 14.66 15.88 4.92
N GLY A 87 13.97 16.02 6.05
CA GLY A 87 12.78 15.23 6.39
C GLY A 87 12.53 15.01 7.88
N ASN A 88 13.48 15.39 8.74
CA ASN A 88 13.35 15.25 10.19
C ASN A 88 13.94 16.49 10.89
N PRO A 89 13.13 17.25 11.64
CA PRO A 89 13.56 18.49 12.29
C PRO A 89 14.78 18.36 13.20
N VAL A 90 14.98 17.17 13.80
CA VAL A 90 16.12 16.91 14.69
C VAL A 90 17.45 17.00 13.93
N VAL A 91 17.47 16.56 12.68
CA VAL A 91 18.63 16.62 11.80
C VAL A 91 18.67 17.95 11.06
N ASP A 92 17.51 18.41 10.58
CA ASP A 92 17.41 19.54 9.65
C ASP A 92 17.74 20.87 10.34
N LEU A 93 17.26 21.08 11.57
CA LEU A 93 17.60 22.27 12.37
C LEU A 93 19.06 22.26 12.86
N GLN A 94 19.74 21.13 12.72
CA GLN A 94 21.17 20.97 12.98
C GLN A 94 21.97 20.83 11.67
N TYR A 95 21.36 21.20 10.54
CA TYR A 95 21.99 21.26 9.21
C TYR A 95 22.69 19.96 8.79
N GLY A 96 22.07 18.81 9.09
CA GLY A 96 22.56 17.50 8.66
C GLY A 96 23.63 16.87 9.56
N LYS A 97 24.11 17.58 10.59
CA LYS A 97 25.17 17.07 11.47
C LYS A 97 24.84 15.73 12.14
N PRO A 98 23.64 15.52 12.72
CA PRO A 98 23.34 14.27 13.42
C PRO A 98 23.46 13.03 12.54
N ILE A 99 22.93 13.09 11.30
CA ILE A 99 22.98 11.93 10.41
C ILE A 99 24.39 11.64 9.90
N VAL A 100 25.21 12.67 9.64
CA VAL A 100 26.63 12.48 9.29
C VAL A 100 27.39 11.84 10.44
N ASP A 101 27.20 12.30 11.68
CA ASP A 101 27.83 11.69 12.86
C ASP A 101 27.43 10.22 13.02
N LEU A 102 26.16 9.89 12.85
CA LEU A 102 25.68 8.51 12.95
C LEU A 102 26.26 7.61 11.84
N LEU A 103 26.26 8.07 10.58
CA LEU A 103 26.81 7.31 9.45
C LEU A 103 28.32 7.09 9.56
N ASN A 104 29.05 8.03 10.17
CA ASN A 104 30.47 7.85 10.50
C ASN A 104 30.66 6.68 11.48
N HIS A 105 29.84 6.60 12.54
CA HIS A 105 29.94 5.53 13.54
C HIS A 105 29.46 4.17 13.01
N MET A 106 28.52 4.19 12.05
CA MET A 106 28.09 3.00 11.32
C MET A 106 29.11 2.53 10.27
N GLY A 107 30.16 3.32 10.05
CA GLY A 107 31.24 3.01 9.12
C GLY A 107 30.77 2.95 7.67
N LEU A 108 30.00 3.93 7.20
CA LEU A 108 29.68 4.05 5.77
C LEU A 108 30.98 4.12 4.94
N ASP A 109 31.05 3.41 3.80
CA ASP A 109 32.26 3.33 2.98
C ASP A 109 32.32 4.41 1.89
N ALA A 110 31.19 4.72 1.26
CA ALA A 110 31.03 5.81 0.29
C ALA A 110 29.56 6.20 0.12
N MET A 111 29.34 7.42 -0.33
CA MET A 111 28.02 7.99 -0.60
C MET A 111 27.98 8.67 -1.97
N ALA A 112 26.88 8.53 -2.70
CA ALA A 112 26.57 9.39 -3.84
C ALA A 112 25.98 10.71 -3.37
N ILE A 113 26.32 11.83 -4.02
CA ILE A 113 25.65 13.11 -3.75
C ILE A 113 24.24 13.08 -4.36
N GLY A 114 23.23 13.32 -3.53
CA GLY A 114 21.83 13.53 -3.92
C GLY A 114 21.43 15.01 -4.03
N ASN A 115 20.19 15.27 -4.40
CA ASN A 115 19.69 16.64 -4.53
C ASN A 115 19.48 17.35 -3.18
N HIS A 116 18.95 16.65 -2.17
CA HIS A 116 18.69 17.23 -0.85
C HIS A 116 19.96 17.48 -0.04
N ASP A 117 21.07 16.90 -0.47
CA ASP A 117 22.38 17.12 0.12
C ASP A 117 22.89 18.56 -0.06
N PHE A 118 22.26 19.34 -0.96
CA PHE A 118 22.51 20.77 -1.17
C PHE A 118 21.57 21.69 -0.40
N ASP A 119 20.53 21.19 0.27
CA ASP A 119 19.43 22.02 0.80
C ASP A 119 19.88 23.04 1.85
N TYR A 120 20.89 22.71 2.64
CA TYR A 120 21.46 23.60 3.67
C TYR A 120 22.50 24.58 3.12
N GLY A 121 22.69 24.59 1.80
CA GLY A 121 23.65 25.45 1.10
C GLY A 121 25.10 24.94 1.18
N GLN A 122 25.97 25.54 0.36
CA GLN A 122 27.33 25.06 0.15
C GLN A 122 28.22 25.19 1.40
N GLU A 123 27.96 26.15 2.28
CA GLU A 123 28.73 26.30 3.53
C GLU A 123 28.50 25.11 4.47
N GLU A 124 27.24 24.70 4.67
CA GLU A 124 26.94 23.54 5.49
C GLU A 124 27.38 22.25 4.81
N MET A 125 27.21 22.12 3.49
CA MET A 125 27.75 20.98 2.72
C MET A 125 29.26 20.80 2.95
N VAL A 126 30.06 21.87 2.89
CA VAL A 126 31.50 21.83 3.18
C VAL A 126 31.77 21.32 4.60
N LYS A 127 31.00 21.78 5.60
CA LYS A 127 31.16 21.32 6.99
C LYS A 127 30.83 19.82 7.11
N ARG A 128 29.74 19.37 6.47
CA ARG A 128 29.31 17.96 6.49
C ARG A 128 30.34 17.06 5.80
N ILE A 129 30.87 17.45 4.63
CA ILE A 129 31.96 16.73 3.94
C ILE A 129 33.19 16.61 4.82
N ASN A 130 33.61 17.70 5.47
CA ASN A 130 34.78 17.71 6.36
C ASN A 130 34.59 16.88 7.65
N GLU A 131 33.34 16.72 8.09
CA GLU A 131 32.96 15.90 9.24
C GLU A 131 32.83 14.41 8.87
N SER A 132 32.61 14.07 7.60
CA SER A 132 32.45 12.69 7.12
C SER A 132 33.76 11.90 7.15
N THR A 133 33.69 10.63 7.55
CA THR A 133 34.78 9.65 7.43
C THR A 133 34.74 8.88 6.11
N PHE A 134 33.79 9.22 5.24
CA PHE A 134 33.51 8.60 3.95
C PHE A 134 33.50 9.65 2.83
N PRO A 135 33.87 9.30 1.59
CA PRO A 135 33.84 10.21 0.46
C PRO A 135 32.42 10.41 -0.07
N TRP A 136 32.16 11.63 -0.54
CA TRP A 136 30.96 12.04 -1.27
C TRP A 136 31.30 12.07 -2.75
N LEU A 137 30.68 11.19 -3.54
CA LEU A 137 31.05 10.92 -4.93
C LEU A 137 30.07 11.56 -5.91
N SER A 138 30.58 12.14 -7.00
CA SER A 138 29.76 12.61 -8.13
C SER A 138 30.62 12.96 -9.34
N ALA A 139 30.56 12.14 -10.40
CA ALA A 139 31.37 12.30 -11.60
C ALA A 139 30.86 13.38 -12.55
N ASN A 140 29.56 13.67 -12.53
CA ASN A 140 28.95 14.66 -13.41
C ASN A 140 28.76 16.03 -12.75
N THR A 141 29.32 16.24 -11.55
CA THR A 141 29.33 17.55 -10.88
C THR A 141 30.64 18.28 -11.19
N THR A 142 30.60 19.58 -11.48
CA THR A 142 31.78 20.43 -11.64
C THR A 142 31.65 21.67 -10.76
N VAL A 143 32.63 21.87 -9.87
CA VAL A 143 32.73 23.07 -9.02
C VAL A 143 33.53 24.12 -9.76
N GLY A 144 32.88 25.23 -10.12
CA GLY A 144 33.44 26.29 -10.94
C GLY A 144 33.53 27.64 -10.23
N ASP A 145 33.84 28.67 -11.02
CA ASP A 145 33.89 30.05 -10.55
C ASP A 145 32.50 30.49 -10.03
N GLY A 146 32.46 30.95 -8.78
CA GLY A 146 31.23 31.41 -8.12
C GLY A 146 30.70 30.48 -7.03
N ALA A 147 31.21 29.25 -6.94
CA ALA A 147 30.95 28.35 -5.83
C ALA A 147 31.68 28.80 -4.55
N ASN A 148 31.31 28.21 -3.42
CA ASN A 148 32.04 28.33 -2.16
C ASN A 148 33.49 27.88 -2.39
N LYS A 149 34.45 28.71 -1.96
CA LYS A 149 35.89 28.50 -2.19
C LYS A 149 36.46 27.31 -1.43
N GLU A 150 35.77 26.83 -0.40
CA GLU A 150 36.15 25.68 0.39
C GLU A 150 35.48 24.39 -0.11
N LEU A 151 34.55 24.47 -1.06
CA LEU A 151 33.96 23.29 -1.69
C LEU A 151 34.94 22.71 -2.71
N GLU A 152 35.47 21.54 -2.39
CA GLU A 152 36.35 20.81 -3.29
C GLU A 152 35.55 20.13 -4.41
N GLN A 153 36.23 19.85 -5.53
CA GLN A 153 35.66 19.07 -6.62
C GLN A 153 35.39 17.63 -6.11
N PRO A 154 34.14 17.14 -6.14
CA PRO A 154 33.85 15.77 -5.74
C PRO A 154 34.62 14.76 -6.59
N GLU A 155 35.10 13.70 -5.94
CA GLU A 155 35.72 12.58 -6.65
C GLU A 155 34.66 11.85 -7.48
N PRO A 156 34.96 11.46 -8.73
CA PRO A 156 33.99 10.79 -9.59
C PRO A 156 33.70 9.34 -9.17
N TYR A 157 34.68 8.70 -8.53
CA TYR A 157 34.60 7.31 -8.09
C TYR A 157 35.60 7.04 -6.95
N LYS A 158 35.45 5.88 -6.30
CA LYS A 158 36.41 5.33 -5.34
C LYS A 158 36.69 3.87 -5.68
N ILE A 159 37.96 3.47 -5.70
CA ILE A 159 38.35 2.06 -5.80
C ILE A 159 38.74 1.55 -4.40
N PHE A 160 38.07 0.50 -3.96
CA PHE A 160 38.34 -0.22 -2.73
C PHE A 160 39.16 -1.48 -3.03
N ASP A 161 40.16 -1.78 -2.20
CA ASP A 161 40.90 -3.04 -2.24
C ASP A 161 40.37 -3.93 -1.11
N VAL A 162 39.61 -4.95 -1.46
CA VAL A 162 38.95 -5.86 -0.53
C VAL A 162 39.64 -7.22 -0.66
N ASP A 163 40.67 -7.42 0.14
CA ASP A 163 41.55 -8.60 0.13
C ASP A 163 42.10 -8.97 -1.25
N GLY A 164 42.50 -7.95 -2.04
CA GLY A 164 43.08 -8.10 -3.37
C GLY A 164 42.06 -8.01 -4.51
N ILE A 165 40.76 -7.90 -4.21
CA ILE A 165 39.70 -7.63 -5.20
C ILE A 165 39.45 -6.13 -5.27
N LYS A 166 39.60 -5.55 -6.47
CA LYS A 166 39.38 -4.12 -6.67
C LYS A 166 37.93 -3.83 -7.00
N VAL A 167 37.22 -3.19 -6.07
CA VAL A 167 35.82 -2.78 -6.26
C VAL A 167 35.76 -1.29 -6.57
N GLY A 168 35.39 -0.93 -7.80
CA GLY A 168 35.13 0.45 -8.19
C GLY A 168 33.70 0.86 -7.85
N VAL A 169 33.53 2.00 -7.21
CA VAL A 169 32.24 2.65 -6.96
C VAL A 169 32.23 3.99 -7.67
N PHE A 170 31.54 4.06 -8.80
CA PHE A 170 31.34 5.25 -9.64
C PHE A 170 30.02 5.93 -9.30
N SER A 171 29.93 7.26 -9.33
CA SER A 171 28.68 7.95 -8.96
C SER A 171 28.26 9.08 -9.89
N VAL A 172 26.95 9.27 -10.06
CA VAL A 172 26.32 10.38 -10.79
C VAL A 172 25.04 10.85 -10.12
N ILE A 173 24.71 12.14 -10.28
CA ILE A 173 23.50 12.81 -9.76
C ILE A 173 22.61 13.33 -10.91
N GLN A 174 21.32 13.54 -10.65
CA GLN A 174 20.39 14.23 -11.56
C GLN A 174 20.95 15.58 -12.06
N SER A 175 20.68 15.91 -13.33
CA SER A 175 21.17 17.14 -13.97
C SER A 175 20.04 17.98 -14.59
N PRO A 176 19.70 19.16 -14.03
CA PRO A 176 20.14 19.69 -12.73
C PRO A 176 19.44 18.96 -11.56
N PRO A 177 20.04 18.96 -10.35
CA PRO A 177 19.41 18.37 -9.17
C PRO A 177 18.19 19.18 -8.71
N ALA A 178 17.21 18.49 -8.13
CA ALA A 178 15.97 19.06 -7.62
C ALA A 178 16.14 19.81 -6.27
N THR A 179 17.04 20.79 -6.22
CA THR A 179 17.30 21.65 -5.04
C THR A 179 17.12 23.13 -5.41
N ALA A 180 17.21 24.03 -4.42
CA ALA A 180 17.14 25.47 -4.66
C ALA A 180 18.30 25.92 -5.57
N PRO A 181 18.05 26.64 -6.69
CA PRO A 181 19.11 27.13 -7.57
C PRO A 181 20.16 28.01 -6.86
N ALA A 182 19.75 28.73 -5.81
CA ALA A 182 20.65 29.52 -4.97
C ALA A 182 21.73 28.67 -4.29
N ASN A 183 21.43 27.40 -3.97
CA ASN A 183 22.35 26.49 -3.29
C ASN A 183 23.40 25.90 -4.23
N THR A 184 23.18 25.95 -5.54
CA THR A 184 24.09 25.37 -6.55
C THR A 184 24.81 26.43 -7.39
N VAL A 185 24.79 27.70 -6.96
CA VAL A 185 25.52 28.79 -7.64
C VAL A 185 26.99 28.43 -7.82
N GLY A 186 27.49 28.52 -9.07
CA GLY A 186 28.86 28.18 -9.43
C GLY A 186 29.15 26.68 -9.56
N ILE A 187 28.14 25.82 -9.41
CA ILE A 187 28.24 24.38 -9.64
C ILE A 187 27.47 24.05 -10.92
N THR A 188 28.03 23.19 -11.76
CA THR A 188 27.36 22.72 -12.99
C THR A 188 27.26 21.20 -13.01
N PHE A 189 26.18 20.70 -13.60
CA PHE A 189 25.90 19.27 -13.69
C PHE A 189 25.85 18.86 -15.17
N ALA A 190 26.64 17.87 -15.54
CA ALA A 190 26.67 17.29 -16.88
C ALA A 190 25.63 16.16 -17.00
N ASP A 191 25.29 15.79 -18.24
CA ASP A 191 24.42 14.65 -18.50
C ASP A 191 25.01 13.36 -17.87
N PRO A 192 24.26 12.67 -17.00
CA PRO A 192 24.81 11.56 -16.20
C PRO A 192 25.17 10.36 -17.05
N ILE A 193 24.37 10.00 -18.06
CA ILE A 193 24.60 8.82 -18.91
C ILE A 193 25.79 9.06 -19.84
N LYS A 194 25.88 10.24 -20.45
CA LYS A 194 27.04 10.62 -21.25
C LYS A 194 28.31 10.64 -20.40
N THR A 195 28.24 11.16 -19.19
CA THR A 195 29.38 11.17 -18.26
C THR A 195 29.81 9.75 -17.93
N ALA A 196 28.88 8.85 -17.59
CA ALA A 196 29.20 7.45 -17.28
C ALA A 196 30.00 6.76 -18.39
N LYS A 197 29.66 6.99 -19.66
CA LYS A 197 30.40 6.43 -20.82
C LYS A 197 31.87 6.87 -20.88
N GLU A 198 32.23 8.02 -20.30
CA GLU A 198 33.61 8.50 -20.26
C GLU A 198 34.49 7.69 -19.29
N TYR A 199 33.88 6.94 -18.37
CA TYR A 199 34.54 6.13 -17.34
C TYR A 199 34.62 4.63 -17.68
N GLU A 200 34.39 4.24 -18.94
CA GLU A 200 34.53 2.84 -19.40
C GLU A 200 35.90 2.24 -19.07
N TYR A 201 36.96 3.07 -19.04
CA TYR A 201 38.31 2.62 -18.70
C TYR A 201 38.43 2.02 -17.28
N LEU A 202 37.48 2.29 -16.38
CA LEU A 202 37.49 1.69 -15.04
C LEU A 202 37.35 0.17 -15.08
N THR A 203 36.75 -0.38 -16.14
CA THR A 203 36.68 -1.84 -16.36
C THR A 203 38.04 -2.51 -16.41
N ASP A 204 39.08 -1.80 -16.86
CA ASP A 204 40.46 -2.30 -16.88
C ASP A 204 41.17 -2.10 -15.53
N GLU A 205 40.65 -1.23 -14.66
CA GLU A 205 41.25 -0.87 -13.37
C GLU A 205 40.63 -1.60 -12.17
N THR A 206 39.42 -2.14 -12.33
CA THR A 206 38.60 -2.76 -11.28
C THR A 206 38.22 -4.19 -11.66
N ASP A 207 38.06 -5.03 -10.65
CA ASP A 207 37.56 -6.39 -10.81
C ASP A 207 36.01 -6.44 -10.74
N ILE A 208 35.39 -5.50 -10.00
CA ILE A 208 33.94 -5.29 -9.91
C ILE A 208 33.67 -3.79 -10.01
N LEU A 209 32.74 -3.36 -10.87
CA LEU A 209 32.39 -1.96 -11.07
C LEU A 209 30.90 -1.68 -10.77
N ILE A 210 30.65 -0.92 -9.71
CA ILE A 210 29.33 -0.54 -9.22
C ILE A 210 29.05 0.92 -9.59
N ALA A 211 27.87 1.20 -10.15
CA ALA A 211 27.34 2.56 -10.25
C ALA A 211 26.44 2.87 -9.03
N LEU A 212 26.82 3.85 -8.23
CA LEU A 212 26.06 4.38 -7.09
C LEU A 212 25.41 5.71 -7.51
N THR A 213 24.13 5.68 -7.87
CA THR A 213 23.47 6.73 -8.65
C THR A 213 22.34 7.42 -7.90
N HIS A 214 22.20 8.73 -8.13
CA HIS A 214 21.08 9.54 -7.64
C HIS A 214 20.36 10.24 -8.81
N ILE A 215 19.91 9.44 -9.78
CA ILE A 215 19.23 9.91 -11.01
C ILE A 215 17.79 9.41 -11.14
N GLY A 216 17.37 8.48 -10.27
CA GLY A 216 16.05 7.88 -10.27
C GLY A 216 15.95 6.64 -11.14
N TYR A 217 15.12 5.68 -10.70
CA TYR A 217 15.00 4.36 -11.32
C TYR A 217 14.75 4.39 -12.83
N SER A 218 13.96 5.36 -13.32
CA SER A 218 13.72 5.47 -14.77
C SER A 218 15.00 5.78 -15.56
N ASP A 219 15.90 6.58 -15.01
CA ASP A 219 17.16 6.93 -15.67
C ASP A 219 18.26 5.92 -15.34
N ASP A 220 18.19 5.22 -14.20
CA ASP A 220 19.03 4.05 -13.91
C ASP A 220 18.80 2.92 -14.94
N ARG A 221 17.54 2.71 -15.34
CA ARG A 221 17.21 1.76 -16.42
C ARG A 221 17.82 2.19 -17.75
N LYS A 222 17.72 3.47 -18.12
CA LYS A 222 18.36 3.99 -19.34
C LYS A 222 19.88 3.86 -19.27
N LEU A 223 20.47 4.10 -18.10
CA LEU A 223 21.90 3.89 -17.87
C LEU A 223 22.30 2.44 -18.14
N ALA A 224 21.57 1.46 -17.58
CA ALA A 224 21.82 0.04 -17.84
C ALA A 224 21.62 -0.36 -19.32
N GLU A 225 20.64 0.25 -20.00
CA GLU A 225 20.41 0.03 -21.44
C GLU A 225 21.55 0.57 -22.30
N GLU A 226 22.13 1.72 -21.94
CA GLU A 226 23.14 2.42 -22.74
C GLU A 226 24.60 2.15 -22.31
N VAL A 227 24.83 1.63 -21.10
CA VAL A 227 26.14 1.42 -20.49
C VAL A 227 26.22 0.02 -19.89
N GLY A 228 26.76 -0.92 -20.67
CA GLY A 228 26.73 -2.35 -20.36
C GLY A 228 27.93 -2.89 -19.57
N PHE A 229 28.77 -2.02 -18.99
CA PHE A 229 29.99 -2.44 -18.29
C PHE A 229 29.90 -2.38 -16.75
N PHE A 230 28.76 -1.97 -16.19
CA PHE A 230 28.53 -2.01 -14.75
C PHE A 230 28.03 -3.40 -14.33
N ASP A 231 28.61 -3.92 -13.25
CA ASP A 231 28.20 -5.18 -12.64
C ASP A 231 26.98 -5.03 -11.73
N LEU A 232 26.75 -3.82 -11.21
CA LEU A 232 25.62 -3.48 -10.34
C LEU A 232 25.33 -1.98 -10.41
N ILE A 233 24.05 -1.60 -10.43
CA ILE A 233 23.60 -0.23 -10.21
C ILE A 233 22.82 -0.18 -8.89
N ILE A 234 23.21 0.74 -8.01
CA ILE A 234 22.54 1.04 -6.74
C ILE A 234 21.97 2.46 -6.86
N GLY A 235 20.64 2.56 -6.99
CA GLY A 235 19.94 3.82 -7.29
C GLY A 235 19.31 4.50 -6.06
N GLY A 236 18.95 5.78 -6.23
CA GLY A 236 18.22 6.63 -5.28
C GLY A 236 17.21 7.54 -5.99
N HIS A 237 16.79 8.65 -5.38
CA HIS A 237 15.92 9.72 -5.90
C HIS A 237 14.43 9.35 -6.06
N SER A 238 14.11 8.25 -6.74
CA SER A 238 12.74 7.89 -7.11
C SER A 238 11.96 7.13 -6.03
N HIS A 239 12.59 6.84 -4.89
CA HIS A 239 12.07 6.04 -3.79
C HIS A 239 11.47 4.70 -4.23
N THR A 240 12.02 4.10 -5.29
CA THR A 240 11.47 2.87 -5.86
C THR A 240 11.88 1.70 -4.97
N THR A 241 10.89 0.96 -4.44
CA THR A 241 11.16 -0.24 -3.65
C THR A 241 11.35 -1.45 -4.57
N LEU A 242 12.58 -1.94 -4.67
CA LEU A 242 12.91 -3.14 -5.44
C LEU A 242 13.18 -4.31 -4.48
N ASN A 243 12.16 -5.15 -4.23
CA ASN A 243 12.28 -6.27 -3.29
C ASN A 243 13.32 -7.33 -3.72
N GLN A 244 13.72 -7.32 -4.98
CA GLN A 244 14.77 -8.14 -5.61
C GLN A 244 15.45 -7.29 -6.70
N PRO A 245 16.71 -7.59 -7.09
CA PRO A 245 17.38 -6.87 -8.17
C PRO A 245 16.59 -6.91 -9.50
N ALA A 246 16.38 -5.74 -10.10
CA ALA A 246 15.77 -5.61 -11.42
C ALA A 246 16.86 -5.65 -12.49
N VAL A 247 16.86 -6.66 -13.35
CA VAL A 247 17.90 -6.82 -14.38
C VAL A 247 17.49 -6.14 -15.68
N VAL A 248 18.33 -5.21 -16.16
CA VAL A 248 18.16 -4.50 -17.42
C VAL A 248 19.44 -4.67 -18.25
N ASN A 249 19.30 -5.19 -19.47
CA ASN A 249 20.43 -5.46 -20.36
C ASN A 249 21.59 -6.26 -19.72
N GLY A 250 21.26 -7.15 -18.78
CA GLY A 250 22.23 -7.95 -18.04
C GLY A 250 22.79 -7.29 -16.77
N THR A 251 22.62 -5.98 -16.58
CA THR A 251 23.04 -5.27 -15.36
C THR A 251 21.91 -5.26 -14.32
N PRO A 252 22.13 -5.78 -13.10
CA PRO A 252 21.20 -5.68 -11.98
C PRO A 252 21.10 -4.25 -11.44
N ILE A 253 19.88 -3.83 -11.07
CA ILE A 253 19.56 -2.54 -10.44
C ILE A 253 18.88 -2.81 -9.09
N VAL A 254 19.32 -2.13 -8.03
CA VAL A 254 18.75 -2.23 -6.68
C VAL A 254 18.43 -0.85 -6.10
N GLN A 255 17.39 -0.78 -5.28
CA GLN A 255 16.95 0.43 -4.55
C GLN A 255 16.05 0.03 -3.37
N THR A 256 16.13 0.76 -2.25
CA THR A 256 15.55 0.37 -0.95
C THR A 256 14.17 0.98 -0.66
N GLY A 257 13.59 1.73 -1.60
CA GLY A 257 12.51 2.66 -1.28
C GLY A 257 13.10 3.96 -0.74
N GLY A 258 12.70 4.41 0.44
CA GLY A 258 13.26 5.57 1.13
C GLY A 258 12.87 5.63 2.61
N ASN A 259 13.27 6.69 3.30
CA ASN A 259 13.03 6.95 4.73
C ASN A 259 13.62 5.86 5.66
N ALA A 260 14.75 5.27 5.28
CA ALA A 260 15.41 4.20 6.04
C ALA A 260 14.46 3.06 6.48
N LEU A 261 13.43 2.77 5.68
CA LEU A 261 12.48 1.69 5.97
C LEU A 261 13.07 0.30 5.69
N ASN A 262 14.04 0.24 4.78
CA ASN A 262 14.73 -0.98 4.41
C ASN A 262 16.23 -0.73 4.32
N VAL A 263 17.00 -1.79 4.54
CA VAL A 263 18.42 -1.88 4.20
C VAL A 263 18.55 -2.90 3.07
N GLY A 264 19.18 -2.51 1.97
CA GLY A 264 19.48 -3.44 0.89
C GLY A 264 20.65 -4.34 1.26
N ASN A 265 20.52 -5.64 0.98
CA ASN A 265 21.58 -6.63 1.17
C ASN A 265 21.77 -7.38 -0.15
N VAL A 266 22.90 -7.14 -0.80
CA VAL A 266 23.26 -7.70 -2.09
C VAL A 266 24.50 -8.55 -1.93
N THR A 267 24.49 -9.73 -2.54
CA THR A 267 25.64 -10.64 -2.62
C THR A 267 26.09 -10.72 -4.07
N ILE A 268 27.35 -10.36 -4.30
CA ILE A 268 28.06 -10.51 -5.58
C ILE A 268 29.00 -11.72 -5.44
N ASN A 269 28.82 -12.71 -6.31
CA ASN A 269 29.73 -13.85 -6.43
C ASN A 269 30.71 -13.58 -7.57
N TYR A 270 31.97 -13.37 -7.22
CA TYR A 270 33.04 -13.04 -8.15
C TYR A 270 34.00 -14.21 -8.30
N ASN A 271 34.25 -14.64 -9.53
CA ASN A 271 35.19 -15.72 -9.82
C ASN A 271 36.60 -15.14 -10.05
N GLN A 272 37.53 -15.41 -9.14
CA GLN A 272 38.88 -14.86 -9.21
C GLN A 272 39.71 -15.44 -10.36
N ASP A 273 39.37 -16.63 -10.87
CA ASP A 273 40.07 -17.28 -11.98
C ASP A 273 39.67 -16.67 -13.33
N THR A 274 38.37 -16.48 -13.55
CA THR A 274 37.83 -15.90 -14.80
C THR A 274 37.84 -14.38 -14.80
N LYS A 275 37.89 -13.77 -13.60
CA LYS A 275 37.67 -12.34 -13.36
C LYS A 275 36.29 -11.86 -13.78
N GLU A 276 35.28 -12.72 -13.64
CA GLU A 276 33.91 -12.41 -14.01
C GLU A 276 33.00 -12.45 -12.78
N VAL A 277 31.99 -11.57 -12.76
CA VAL A 277 30.86 -11.67 -11.82
C VAL A 277 29.92 -12.76 -12.32
N GLU A 278 29.79 -13.84 -11.56
CA GLU A 278 28.94 -14.98 -11.93
C GLU A 278 27.47 -14.76 -11.59
N SER A 279 27.21 -14.08 -10.48
CA SER A 279 25.85 -13.75 -10.07
C SER A 279 25.80 -12.58 -9.09
N VAL A 280 24.69 -11.85 -9.18
CA VAL A 280 24.30 -10.81 -8.23
C VAL A 280 22.90 -11.14 -7.75
N THR A 281 22.76 -11.33 -6.45
CA THR A 281 21.48 -11.62 -5.79
C THR A 281 21.28 -10.65 -4.65
N GLY A 282 20.03 -10.37 -4.26
CA GLY A 282 19.82 -9.45 -3.15
C GLY A 282 18.39 -9.42 -2.66
N PHE A 283 18.19 -8.84 -1.48
CA PHE A 283 16.89 -8.64 -0.86
C PHE A 283 16.88 -7.36 -0.03
N LEU A 284 15.69 -6.95 0.41
CA LEU A 284 15.51 -5.84 1.33
C LEU A 284 15.24 -6.36 2.73
N GLN A 285 16.05 -5.95 3.70
CA GLN A 285 15.79 -6.15 5.11
C GLN A 285 14.88 -5.02 5.61
N ASN A 286 13.63 -5.36 5.95
CA ASN A 286 12.72 -4.39 6.54
C ASN A 286 13.17 -4.05 7.97
N VAL A 287 13.36 -2.76 8.24
CA VAL A 287 13.87 -2.27 9.54
C VAL A 287 12.87 -2.52 10.68
N SER A 288 11.57 -2.56 10.40
CA SER A 288 10.55 -2.85 11.42
C SER A 288 10.61 -4.29 11.94
N GLN A 289 11.26 -5.20 11.20
CA GLN A 289 11.44 -6.60 11.60
C GLN A 289 12.71 -6.81 12.43
N LEU A 290 13.57 -5.79 12.55
CA LEU A 290 14.80 -5.87 13.34
C LEU A 290 14.50 -5.65 14.82
N THR A 291 15.06 -6.53 15.66
CA THR A 291 14.91 -6.46 17.12
C THR A 291 16.23 -6.16 17.83
N ALA A 292 17.37 -6.52 17.23
CA ALA A 292 18.68 -6.15 17.74
C ALA A 292 18.89 -4.62 17.60
N VAL A 293 19.54 -4.02 18.60
CA VAL A 293 19.81 -2.59 18.66
C VAL A 293 21.25 -2.37 19.11
N ASP A 294 22.01 -1.61 18.33
CA ASP A 294 23.29 -1.06 18.71
C ASP A 294 23.04 0.08 19.72
N GLN A 295 23.43 -0.17 20.97
CA GLN A 295 23.14 0.77 22.06
C GLN A 295 23.95 2.06 21.94
N GLU A 296 25.17 2.02 21.39
CA GLU A 296 25.98 3.23 21.26
C GLU A 296 25.38 4.18 20.22
N ILE A 297 24.93 3.63 19.10
CA ILE A 297 24.22 4.39 18.06
C ILE A 297 22.87 4.89 18.58
N GLN A 298 22.12 4.05 19.30
CA GLN A 298 20.83 4.46 19.84
C GLN A 298 20.96 5.58 20.88
N GLU A 299 21.96 5.52 21.77
CA GLU A 299 22.23 6.58 22.75
C GLU A 299 22.53 7.93 22.07
N LYS A 300 23.21 7.92 20.91
CA LYS A 300 23.43 9.14 20.11
C LYS A 300 22.13 9.68 19.51
N VAL A 301 21.31 8.80 18.93
CA VAL A 301 19.99 9.18 18.40
C VAL A 301 19.14 9.83 19.50
N ASP A 302 19.09 9.19 20.68
CA ASP A 302 18.33 9.68 21.82
C ASP A 302 18.87 11.03 22.34
N ALA A 303 20.19 11.22 22.34
CA ALA A 303 20.81 12.50 22.71
C ALA A 303 20.43 13.63 21.73
N TYR A 304 20.48 13.39 20.43
CA TYR A 304 20.07 14.38 19.42
C TYR A 304 18.57 14.72 19.53
N ASN A 305 17.73 13.71 19.76
CA ASN A 305 16.30 13.91 19.99
C ASN A 305 16.05 14.76 21.26
N ALA A 306 16.75 14.46 22.35
CA ALA A 306 16.63 15.19 23.62
C ALA A 306 17.10 16.65 23.50
N GLU A 307 18.15 16.93 22.74
CA GLU A 307 18.66 18.29 22.52
C GLU A 307 17.62 19.21 21.87
N MET A 308 16.79 18.66 20.97
CA MET A 308 15.76 19.41 20.25
C MET A 308 14.37 19.34 20.89
N GLY A 309 14.18 18.47 21.90
CA GLY A 309 12.89 18.17 22.52
C GLY A 309 12.16 19.41 23.02
N ASP A 310 12.81 20.26 23.81
CA ASP A 310 12.20 21.47 24.38
C ASP A 310 11.64 22.42 23.30
N LEU A 311 12.29 22.50 22.14
CA LEU A 311 11.84 23.32 21.01
C LEU A 311 10.70 22.64 20.24
N LEU A 312 10.86 21.35 19.96
CA LEU A 312 9.99 20.61 19.06
C LEU A 312 8.68 20.16 19.73
N ASP A 313 8.67 19.94 21.04
CA ASP A 313 7.49 19.53 21.81
C ASP A 313 6.51 20.66 22.14
N GLU A 314 6.84 21.91 21.81
CA GLU A 314 5.93 23.04 22.02
C GLU A 314 4.63 22.86 21.22
N VAL A 315 3.51 22.72 21.92
CA VAL A 315 2.16 22.71 21.33
C VAL A 315 1.78 24.13 20.90
N ILE A 316 1.47 24.30 19.62
CA ILE A 316 1.16 25.58 18.98
C ILE A 316 -0.31 25.69 18.55
N GLY A 317 -1.05 24.59 18.57
CA GLY A 317 -2.48 24.56 18.31
C GLY A 317 -3.06 23.16 18.35
N LYS A 318 -4.28 22.99 17.81
CA LYS A 318 -4.98 21.70 17.77
C LYS A 318 -5.81 21.60 16.51
N THR A 319 -5.86 20.42 15.90
CA THR A 319 -6.78 20.07 14.80
C THR A 319 -7.65 18.88 15.20
N GLU A 320 -8.93 18.90 14.86
CA GLU A 320 -9.88 17.83 15.22
C GLU A 320 -9.99 16.77 14.12
N THR A 321 -9.78 17.17 12.87
CA THR A 321 -9.91 16.29 11.69
C THR A 321 -8.56 15.83 11.13
N GLY A 322 -7.46 16.43 11.60
CA GLY A 322 -6.18 16.37 10.90
C GLY A 322 -6.15 17.25 9.65
N LEU A 323 -4.95 17.40 9.07
CA LEU A 323 -4.69 18.15 7.84
C LEU A 323 -3.92 17.26 6.86
N ASN A 324 -4.58 16.88 5.77
CA ASN A 324 -4.01 16.00 4.74
C ASN A 324 -3.53 16.78 3.51
N ARG A 325 -2.42 16.34 2.92
CA ARG A 325 -1.85 16.83 1.65
C ARG A 325 -2.31 16.06 0.41
N SER A 326 -3.03 14.95 0.58
CA SER A 326 -3.37 14.02 -0.51
C SER A 326 -4.57 14.53 -1.33
N GLY A 327 -4.44 14.54 -2.65
CA GLY A 327 -5.50 14.90 -3.59
C GLY A 327 -4.97 15.51 -4.88
N ASN A 328 -5.71 15.36 -5.99
CA ASN A 328 -5.33 15.92 -7.31
C ASN A 328 -5.73 17.41 -7.47
N GLY A 329 -5.99 18.12 -6.37
CA GLY A 329 -6.56 19.47 -6.37
C GLY A 329 -6.32 20.23 -5.06
N ASP A 330 -7.36 20.90 -4.57
CA ASP A 330 -7.33 21.68 -3.32
C ASP A 330 -7.22 20.77 -2.08
N THR A 331 -6.27 21.04 -1.18
CA THR A 331 -5.97 20.17 -0.02
C THR A 331 -6.11 20.90 1.31
N GLN A 332 -6.44 20.17 2.38
CA GLN A 332 -6.59 20.75 3.72
C GLN A 332 -5.30 21.39 4.22
N LEU A 333 -4.17 20.67 4.06
CA LEU A 333 -2.87 21.16 4.52
C LEU A 333 -2.34 22.29 3.62
N GLY A 334 -2.53 22.20 2.30
CA GLY A 334 -2.19 23.30 1.38
C GLY A 334 -2.94 24.60 1.71
N ASN A 335 -4.21 24.48 2.14
CA ASN A 335 -5.02 25.61 2.55
C ASN A 335 -4.54 26.25 3.86
N PHE A 336 -4.26 25.45 4.89
CA PHE A 336 -3.66 25.95 6.13
C PHE A 336 -2.34 26.65 5.88
N TRP A 337 -1.47 26.02 5.07
CA TRP A 337 -0.14 26.52 4.76
C TRP A 337 -0.18 27.86 4.05
N THR A 338 -0.93 27.97 2.96
CA THR A 338 -1.00 29.22 2.20
C THR A 338 -1.73 30.33 2.96
N ASP A 339 -2.73 29.99 3.79
CA ASP A 339 -3.34 30.98 4.70
C ASP A 339 -2.33 31.50 5.72
N SER A 340 -1.45 30.65 6.23
CA SER A 340 -0.40 31.07 7.17
C SER A 340 0.59 32.04 6.53
N ILE A 341 1.04 31.76 5.30
CA ILE A 341 1.92 32.64 4.52
C ILE A 341 1.25 33.99 4.28
N ARG A 342 0.00 33.98 3.80
CA ARG A 342 -0.77 35.20 3.52
C ARG A 342 -1.02 36.01 4.79
N TYR A 343 -1.37 35.34 5.89
CA TYR A 343 -1.54 35.97 7.19
C TYR A 343 -0.25 36.64 7.68
N TYR A 344 0.88 35.95 7.57
CA TYR A 344 2.16 36.42 8.08
C TYR A 344 2.71 37.60 7.29
N THR A 345 2.64 37.52 5.96
CA THR A 345 3.21 38.53 5.05
C THR A 345 2.27 39.68 4.71
N LYS A 346 0.96 39.54 4.99
CA LYS A 346 -0.10 40.46 4.59
C LYS A 346 -0.16 40.67 3.06
N SER A 347 0.10 39.60 2.31
CA SER A 347 0.04 39.59 0.84
C SER A 347 -1.39 39.46 0.31
N ASP A 348 -1.60 39.80 -0.96
CA ASP A 348 -2.88 39.60 -1.64
C ASP A 348 -3.12 38.13 -1.96
N ILE A 349 -2.06 37.44 -2.40
CA ILE A 349 -2.06 36.03 -2.82
C ILE A 349 -0.90 35.31 -2.11
N ALA A 350 -1.09 34.04 -1.75
CA ALA A 350 0.01 33.16 -1.36
C ALA A 350 -0.06 31.84 -2.15
N LEU A 351 1.10 31.35 -2.61
CA LEU A 351 1.21 30.10 -3.36
C LEU A 351 2.33 29.22 -2.79
N THR A 352 2.13 27.90 -2.80
CA THR A 352 3.17 26.91 -2.47
C THR A 352 2.99 25.67 -3.35
N ASN A 353 4.08 24.99 -3.72
CA ASN A 353 4.03 23.78 -4.54
C ASN A 353 3.78 22.52 -3.69
N ASN A 354 3.02 21.57 -4.24
CA ASN A 354 2.68 20.32 -3.59
C ASN A 354 3.92 19.49 -3.19
N GLY A 355 5.01 19.60 -3.94
CA GLY A 355 6.28 18.92 -3.65
C GLY A 355 6.98 19.40 -2.37
N GLY A 356 6.72 20.65 -1.94
CA GLY A 356 7.33 21.26 -0.75
C GLY A 356 6.68 20.81 0.57
N ILE A 357 5.44 20.35 0.53
CA ILE A 357 4.75 19.76 1.69
C ILE A 357 5.25 18.32 1.82
N ARG A 358 5.67 17.83 3.00
CA ARG A 358 6.30 16.50 3.13
C ARG A 358 5.51 15.47 3.94
N ALA A 359 4.71 15.90 4.91
CA ALA A 359 3.91 14.99 5.74
C ALA A 359 2.45 15.46 5.87
N ASN A 360 1.65 14.68 6.59
CA ASN A 360 0.31 15.07 7.06
C ASN A 360 0.39 15.45 8.54
N ILE A 361 -0.57 16.24 9.01
CA ILE A 361 -0.76 16.49 10.45
C ILE A 361 -1.94 15.64 10.94
N PRO A 362 -1.76 14.72 11.88
CA PRO A 362 -2.86 13.91 12.42
C PRO A 362 -3.84 14.77 13.24
N ALA A 363 -5.02 14.22 13.53
CA ALA A 363 -5.94 14.83 14.49
C ALA A 363 -5.30 14.83 15.89
N GLY A 364 -5.42 15.94 16.62
CA GLY A 364 -4.80 16.13 17.93
C GLY A 364 -4.08 17.47 18.06
N ASP A 365 -3.21 17.55 19.05
CA ASP A 365 -2.35 18.70 19.27
C ASP A 365 -1.35 18.85 18.11
N ILE A 366 -1.14 20.08 17.67
CA ILE A 366 -0.17 20.45 16.66
C ILE A 366 1.04 21.01 17.41
N LYS A 367 2.18 20.34 17.25
CA LYS A 367 3.47 20.74 17.80
C LYS A 367 4.32 21.48 16.76
N LYS A 368 5.36 22.18 17.22
CA LYS A 368 6.41 22.68 16.31
C LYS A 368 7.05 21.56 15.51
N PHE A 369 7.24 20.38 16.11
CA PHE A 369 7.69 19.16 15.43
C PHE A 369 6.91 18.90 14.14
N ASP A 370 5.58 18.98 14.18
CA ASP A 370 4.74 18.71 13.02
C ASP A 370 5.00 19.72 11.89
N ILE A 371 5.18 21.01 12.24
CA ILE A 371 5.44 22.08 11.26
C ILE A 371 6.78 21.90 10.57
N TYR A 372 7.84 21.64 11.32
CA TYR A 372 9.16 21.40 10.73
C TYR A 372 9.22 20.07 9.96
N THR A 373 8.38 19.09 10.32
CA THR A 373 8.29 17.82 9.58
C THR A 373 7.59 17.99 8.23
N ILE A 374 6.55 18.84 8.15
CA ILE A 374 5.87 19.11 6.88
C ILE A 374 6.66 20.05 5.96
N GLU A 375 7.52 20.92 6.50
CA GLU A 375 8.40 21.86 5.78
C GLU A 375 9.86 21.71 6.26
N PRO A 376 10.60 20.73 5.76
CA PRO A 376 11.98 20.47 6.20
C PRO A 376 13.02 21.30 5.46
N PHE A 377 12.63 22.06 4.43
CA PHE A 377 13.57 22.71 3.50
C PHE A 377 14.05 24.07 4.00
N ALA A 378 13.47 24.58 5.09
CA ALA A 378 13.71 25.91 5.61
C ALA A 378 13.50 27.00 4.53
N ASN A 379 12.49 26.82 3.67
CA ASN A 379 12.20 27.78 2.62
C ASN A 379 11.82 29.14 3.24
N GLU A 380 12.41 30.21 2.72
CA GLU A 380 12.05 31.58 3.07
C GLU A 380 10.87 32.06 2.22
N ILE A 381 10.06 32.96 2.77
CA ILE A 381 8.95 33.56 2.02
C ILE A 381 9.46 34.79 1.26
N MET A 382 9.34 34.77 -0.06
CA MET A 382 9.55 35.92 -0.93
C MET A 382 8.24 36.64 -1.22
N LYS A 383 8.28 37.97 -1.35
CA LYS A 383 7.17 38.77 -1.89
C LYS A 383 7.54 39.36 -3.24
N ILE A 384 6.67 39.11 -4.20
CA ILE A 384 6.83 39.53 -5.58
C ILE A 384 5.60 40.35 -5.96
N GLU A 385 5.81 41.57 -6.43
CA GLU A 385 4.75 42.40 -7.01
C GLU A 385 4.55 41.99 -8.47
N MET A 386 3.39 41.42 -8.78
CA MET A 386 3.08 40.83 -10.08
C MET A 386 1.81 41.41 -10.68
N THR A 387 1.75 41.53 -12.01
CA THR A 387 0.49 41.82 -12.71
C THR A 387 -0.44 40.60 -12.65
N GLY A 388 -1.75 40.80 -12.73
CA GLY A 388 -2.71 39.70 -12.83
C GLY A 388 -2.43 38.75 -14.00
N ALA A 389 -1.93 39.30 -15.12
CA ALA A 389 -1.47 38.50 -16.26
C ALA A 389 -0.31 37.57 -15.91
N ALA A 390 0.68 38.04 -15.14
CA ALA A 390 1.81 37.22 -14.71
C ALA A 390 1.38 36.10 -13.75
N VAL A 391 0.40 36.36 -12.87
CA VAL A 391 -0.18 35.32 -12.00
C VAL A 391 -0.87 34.23 -12.82
N LYS A 392 -1.63 34.58 -13.87
CA LYS A 392 -2.24 33.61 -14.78
C LYS A 392 -1.21 32.71 -15.46
N GLU A 393 -0.11 33.29 -15.95
CA GLU A 393 0.95 32.52 -16.61
C GLU A 393 1.63 31.52 -15.67
N VAL A 394 1.83 31.87 -14.39
CA VAL A 394 2.37 30.94 -13.39
C VAL A 394 1.41 29.78 -13.14
N ILE A 395 0.10 30.04 -12.99
CA ILE A 395 -0.90 28.98 -12.78
C ILE A 395 -1.01 28.07 -14.01
N LYS A 396 -0.95 28.64 -15.21
CA LYS A 396 -0.88 27.88 -16.47
C LYS A 396 0.35 26.97 -16.51
N TYR A 397 1.54 27.52 -16.28
CA TYR A 397 2.79 26.76 -16.28
C TYR A 397 2.75 25.62 -15.25
N SER A 398 2.26 25.92 -14.04
CA SER A 398 2.08 24.94 -12.97
C SER A 398 1.34 23.70 -13.46
N TYR A 399 0.23 23.91 -14.18
CA TYR A 399 -0.57 22.82 -14.72
C TYR A 399 0.09 22.15 -15.93
N GLU A 400 0.49 22.90 -16.96
CA GLU A 400 1.03 22.36 -18.22
C GLU A 400 2.28 21.50 -18.02
N ARG A 401 3.11 21.80 -17.02
CA ARG A 401 4.32 21.03 -16.71
C ARG A 401 4.04 19.56 -16.37
N ARG A 402 2.88 19.25 -15.78
CA ARG A 402 2.54 17.90 -15.29
C ARG A 402 1.16 17.41 -15.73
N ASN A 403 0.38 18.25 -16.40
CA ASN A 403 -1.06 18.09 -16.62
C ASN A 403 -1.82 17.75 -15.30
N SER A 404 -1.41 18.36 -14.19
CA SER A 404 -1.97 18.16 -12.84
C SER A 404 -1.84 19.43 -11.99
N ILE A 405 -2.66 19.60 -10.94
CA ILE A 405 -2.46 20.70 -9.98
C ILE A 405 -1.16 20.50 -9.21
N ASP A 406 -0.34 21.56 -9.15
CA ASP A 406 0.87 21.60 -8.30
C ASP A 406 0.84 22.74 -7.28
N LEU A 407 0.31 23.93 -7.61
CA LEU A 407 0.28 25.06 -6.68
C LEU A 407 -0.98 25.09 -5.79
N GLN A 408 -0.80 25.04 -4.47
CA GLN A 408 -1.85 25.37 -3.48
C GLN A 408 -1.95 26.88 -3.31
N THR A 409 -3.09 27.39 -2.81
CA THR A 409 -3.37 28.83 -2.84
C THR A 409 -4.15 29.38 -1.65
N SER A 410 -3.86 30.65 -1.28
CA SER A 410 -4.69 31.50 -0.43
C SER A 410 -4.87 32.89 -1.04
N GLY A 411 -6.02 33.52 -0.80
CA GLY A 411 -6.41 34.80 -1.41
C GLY A 411 -6.81 34.69 -2.88
N LEU A 412 -6.34 33.66 -3.59
CA LEU A 412 -6.71 33.30 -4.94
C LEU A 412 -7.53 32.00 -4.94
N THR A 413 -8.65 31.97 -5.65
CA THR A 413 -9.30 30.73 -6.11
C THR A 413 -9.14 30.62 -7.61
N TYR A 414 -8.96 29.40 -8.12
CA TYR A 414 -8.81 29.21 -9.55
C TYR A 414 -9.43 27.91 -10.06
N LYS A 415 -9.87 27.97 -11.31
CA LYS A 415 -10.44 26.85 -12.04
C LYS A 415 -9.62 26.64 -13.31
N ILE A 416 -9.04 25.46 -13.47
CA ILE A 416 -8.33 25.09 -14.70
C ILE A 416 -9.34 24.59 -15.71
N ILE A 417 -9.29 25.14 -16.91
CA ILE A 417 -10.14 24.75 -18.04
C ILE A 417 -9.28 23.96 -19.02
N THR A 418 -9.65 22.71 -19.28
CA THR A 418 -8.93 21.83 -20.22
C THR A 418 -9.80 21.50 -21.42
N ASN A 419 -9.20 21.00 -22.50
CA ASN A 419 -9.94 20.31 -23.53
C ASN A 419 -10.29 18.88 -23.05
N ASN A 420 -10.95 18.11 -23.91
CA ASN A 420 -11.30 16.72 -23.65
C ASN A 420 -10.09 15.77 -23.52
N THR A 421 -8.87 16.20 -23.85
CA THR A 421 -7.64 15.44 -23.63
C THR A 421 -6.93 15.81 -22.33
N GLY A 422 -7.47 16.75 -21.53
CA GLY A 422 -6.79 17.26 -20.34
C GLY A 422 -5.71 18.31 -20.64
N ARG A 423 -5.56 18.75 -21.90
CA ARG A 423 -4.65 19.85 -22.24
C ARG A 423 -5.23 21.16 -21.75
N TYR A 424 -4.40 21.97 -21.11
CA TYR A 424 -4.75 23.33 -20.70
C TYR A 424 -5.30 24.15 -21.87
N ILE A 425 -6.43 24.83 -21.65
CA ILE A 425 -7.00 25.83 -22.55
C ILE A 425 -6.87 27.21 -21.93
N ASP A 426 -7.40 27.35 -20.72
CA ASP A 426 -7.52 28.61 -20.01
C ASP A 426 -7.68 28.36 -18.51
N SER A 427 -7.76 29.42 -17.72
CA SER A 427 -8.08 29.34 -16.31
C SER A 427 -8.85 30.56 -15.83
N GLU A 428 -9.87 30.32 -15.00
CA GLU A 428 -10.62 31.38 -14.33
C GLU A 428 -10.01 31.61 -12.95
N LEU A 429 -9.41 32.78 -12.72
CA LEU A 429 -8.76 33.16 -11.47
C LEU A 429 -9.55 34.26 -10.78
N LYS A 430 -9.77 34.12 -9.47
CA LYS A 430 -10.45 35.12 -8.64
C LYS A 430 -9.66 35.45 -7.39
N VAL A 431 -9.45 36.74 -7.14
CA VAL A 431 -8.87 37.26 -5.89
C VAL A 431 -9.99 37.88 -5.06
N ASP A 432 -10.17 37.41 -3.82
CA ASP A 432 -11.27 37.80 -2.92
C ASP A 432 -12.67 37.71 -3.60
N GLY A 433 -12.86 36.69 -4.45
CA GLY A 433 -14.11 36.42 -5.16
C GLY A 433 -14.34 37.25 -6.44
N GLN A 434 -13.46 38.19 -6.76
CA GLN A 434 -13.51 38.98 -7.99
C GLN A 434 -12.53 38.43 -9.03
N LEU A 435 -12.91 38.42 -10.31
CA LEU A 435 -12.00 38.01 -11.38
C LEU A 435 -10.72 38.85 -11.33
N ILE A 436 -9.57 38.17 -11.51
CA ILE A 436 -8.27 38.83 -11.53
C ILE A 436 -8.19 39.78 -12.75
N GLU A 437 -7.70 41.00 -12.53
CA GLU A 437 -7.53 42.01 -13.59
C GLU A 437 -6.10 41.97 -14.11
N ASP A 438 -5.93 41.87 -15.43
CA ASP A 438 -4.62 41.60 -16.06
C ASP A 438 -3.55 42.65 -15.70
N ASP A 439 -3.90 43.93 -15.70
CA ASP A 439 -2.99 45.06 -15.46
C ASP A 439 -2.88 45.46 -13.98
N LYS A 440 -3.71 44.88 -13.10
CA LYS A 440 -3.68 45.19 -11.67
C LYS A 440 -2.47 44.50 -11.04
N MET A 441 -1.75 45.23 -10.18
CA MET A 441 -0.66 44.68 -9.39
C MET A 441 -1.20 43.96 -8.15
N TYR A 442 -0.61 42.81 -7.85
CA TYR A 442 -0.89 41.98 -6.69
C TYR A 442 0.42 41.65 -5.99
N ILE A 443 0.43 41.71 -4.67
CA ILE A 443 1.54 41.21 -3.86
C ILE A 443 1.34 39.69 -3.70
N VAL A 444 2.22 38.91 -4.31
CA VAL A 444 2.21 37.45 -4.27
C VAL A 444 3.34 36.98 -3.35
N ALA A 445 2.98 36.21 -2.33
CA ALA A 445 3.92 35.58 -1.41
C ALA A 445 4.15 34.11 -1.78
N VAL A 446 5.40 33.70 -1.93
CA VAL A 446 5.79 32.34 -2.33
C VAL A 446 7.03 31.88 -1.59
N GLY A 447 7.31 30.57 -1.60
CA GLY A 447 8.62 30.08 -1.18
C GLY A 447 9.70 30.49 -2.15
N ASP A 448 10.85 30.83 -1.61
CA ASP A 448 12.07 31.13 -2.36
C ASP A 448 12.46 30.04 -3.35
N TYR A 449 12.26 28.75 -3.03
CA TYR A 449 12.48 27.65 -3.98
C TYR A 449 11.76 27.89 -5.31
N ILE A 450 10.43 28.05 -5.31
CA ILE A 450 9.68 28.30 -6.55
C ILE A 450 9.82 29.75 -7.04
N GLY A 451 9.99 30.71 -6.13
CA GLY A 451 10.16 32.14 -6.44
C GLY A 451 11.43 32.45 -7.21
N THR A 452 12.50 31.67 -6.99
CA THR A 452 13.80 31.79 -7.69
C THR A 452 13.96 30.84 -8.88
N GLY A 453 12.91 30.07 -9.22
CA GLY A 453 12.86 29.24 -10.42
C GLY A 453 12.97 27.74 -10.22
N GLY A 454 12.93 27.26 -8.97
CA GLY A 454 12.79 25.85 -8.64
C GLY A 454 11.60 25.22 -9.36
N SER A 455 11.72 23.95 -9.75
CA SER A 455 10.76 23.26 -10.62
C SER A 455 10.47 23.94 -11.97
N GLY A 456 11.29 24.91 -12.39
CA GLY A 456 11.14 25.65 -13.65
C GLY A 456 10.10 26.77 -13.61
N TYR A 457 9.59 27.12 -12.43
CA TYR A 457 8.65 28.24 -12.28
C TYR A 457 9.29 29.58 -12.70
N ASN A 458 8.47 30.51 -13.19
CA ASN A 458 8.91 31.86 -13.52
C ASN A 458 7.93 32.90 -12.98
N PHE A 459 8.23 33.43 -11.80
CA PHE A 459 7.43 34.49 -11.18
C PHE A 459 7.86 35.86 -11.71
N ALA A 460 7.35 36.21 -12.90
CA ALA A 460 7.65 37.49 -13.54
C ALA A 460 7.02 38.67 -12.75
N GLY A 461 7.86 39.44 -12.08
CA GLY A 461 7.45 40.60 -11.30
C GLY A 461 8.64 41.31 -10.63
N GLU A 462 8.36 42.37 -9.88
CA GLU A 462 9.37 43.05 -9.05
C GLU A 462 9.47 42.34 -7.70
N ILE A 463 10.65 41.82 -7.35
CA ILE A 463 10.91 41.29 -6.01
C ILE A 463 10.96 42.48 -5.06
N ILE A 464 9.90 42.68 -4.29
CA ILE A 464 9.80 43.78 -3.31
C ILE A 464 10.36 43.37 -1.95
N GLU A 465 10.44 42.06 -1.67
CA GLU A 465 11.09 41.52 -0.47
C GLU A 465 11.66 40.13 -0.76
N THR A 466 12.98 39.97 -0.61
CA THR A 466 13.68 38.69 -0.84
C THR A 466 13.48 37.71 0.30
N THR A 467 13.15 38.18 1.49
CA THR A 467 12.85 37.34 2.65
C THR A 467 11.93 38.07 3.60
N SER A 468 10.76 37.49 3.85
CA SER A 468 9.77 37.93 4.81
C SER A 468 9.75 37.03 6.05
N GLY A 469 10.75 36.16 6.23
CA GLY A 469 10.82 35.12 7.26
C GLY A 469 10.55 33.71 6.70
N PHE A 470 10.75 32.69 7.54
CA PHE A 470 10.57 31.30 7.15
C PHE A 470 9.10 30.90 6.97
N MET A 471 8.85 29.95 6.07
CA MET A 471 7.53 29.32 5.96
C MET A 471 7.07 28.68 7.27
N THR A 472 7.98 28.02 7.97
CA THR A 472 7.73 27.40 9.29
C THR A 472 7.30 28.43 10.34
N ASP A 473 7.97 29.58 10.39
CA ASP A 473 7.59 30.68 11.27
C ASP A 473 6.17 31.20 10.96
N SER A 474 5.81 31.29 9.68
CA SER A 474 4.47 31.74 9.28
C SER A 474 3.37 30.79 9.76
N MET A 475 3.59 29.48 9.61
CA MET A 475 2.68 28.44 10.08
C MET A 475 2.56 28.43 11.60
N ILE A 476 3.70 28.53 12.32
CA ILE A 476 3.72 28.57 13.79
C ILE A 476 2.97 29.80 14.31
N ALA A 477 3.24 30.97 13.73
CA ALA A 477 2.58 32.21 14.12
C ALA A 477 1.07 32.16 13.87
N TYR A 478 0.64 31.62 12.73
CA TYR A 478 -0.77 31.52 12.38
C TYR A 478 -1.51 30.48 13.24
N ALA A 479 -0.91 29.32 13.50
CA ALA A 479 -1.45 28.32 14.41
C ALA A 479 -1.67 28.89 15.82
N LYS A 480 -0.67 29.60 16.36
CA LYS A 480 -0.78 30.28 17.66
C LYS A 480 -1.84 31.36 17.66
N HIS A 481 -1.97 32.11 16.57
CA HIS A 481 -3.02 33.11 16.43
C HIS A 481 -4.41 32.46 16.50
N LEU A 482 -4.69 31.44 15.69
CA LEU A 482 -5.98 30.73 15.72
C LEU A 482 -6.27 30.13 17.11
N THR A 483 -5.26 29.55 17.74
CA THR A 483 -5.36 28.99 19.09
C THR A 483 -5.68 30.06 20.13
N SER A 484 -5.06 31.25 20.03
CA SER A 484 -5.36 32.38 20.93
C SER A 484 -6.79 32.90 20.78
N GLU A 485 -7.42 32.67 19.62
CA GLU A 485 -8.83 32.96 19.37
C GLU A 485 -9.77 31.81 19.80
N GLY A 486 -9.24 30.72 20.34
CA GLY A 486 -10.01 29.53 20.74
C GLY A 486 -10.50 28.69 19.56
N LYS A 487 -9.88 28.81 18.38
CA LYS A 487 -10.25 28.05 17.18
C LYS A 487 -9.38 26.81 17.01
N ALA A 488 -10.00 25.68 16.68
CA ALA A 488 -9.31 24.53 16.14
C ALA A 488 -8.86 24.80 14.68
N ILE A 489 -7.74 24.24 14.29
CA ILE A 489 -7.12 24.38 12.97
C ILE A 489 -7.68 23.27 12.06
N ASN A 490 -8.92 23.47 11.61
CA ASN A 490 -9.61 22.54 10.71
C ASN A 490 -9.78 23.18 9.33
N TYR A 491 -9.48 22.41 8.28
CA TYR A 491 -9.65 22.85 6.89
C TYR A 491 -10.45 21.82 6.09
N GLN A 492 -11.12 22.29 5.04
CA GLN A 492 -11.83 21.47 4.06
C GLN A 492 -11.08 21.50 2.72
N ALA A 493 -11.19 20.42 1.96
CA ALA A 493 -10.67 20.31 0.60
C ALA A 493 -11.74 20.71 -0.44
N GLY A 494 -11.31 20.96 -1.68
CA GLY A 494 -12.18 21.19 -2.84
C GLY A 494 -12.86 22.56 -2.93
N GLN A 495 -12.40 23.56 -2.16
CA GLN A 495 -13.03 24.88 -2.10
C GLN A 495 -12.32 25.94 -2.97
N ARG A 496 -10.99 25.86 -3.12
CA ARG A 496 -10.20 26.92 -3.78
C ARG A 496 -9.75 26.58 -5.20
N ILE A 497 -9.58 25.30 -5.51
CA ILE A 497 -9.03 24.81 -6.77
C ILE A 497 -10.00 23.82 -7.40
N THR A 498 -10.37 24.03 -8.66
CA THR A 498 -11.33 23.20 -9.39
C THR A 498 -10.91 22.97 -10.85
N PHE A 499 -11.58 22.03 -11.52
CA PHE A 499 -11.37 21.70 -12.93
C PHE A 499 -12.66 21.78 -13.73
N GLU A 500 -12.53 22.14 -15.00
CA GLU A 500 -13.61 22.12 -15.98
C GLU A 500 -13.08 21.64 -17.33
N VAL A 501 -13.82 20.76 -18.00
CA VAL A 501 -13.55 20.39 -19.39
C VAL A 501 -14.40 21.29 -20.29
N SER A 502 -13.77 22.06 -21.17
CA SER A 502 -14.46 22.93 -22.11
C SER A 502 -15.07 22.15 -23.27
N ASN A 503 -16.37 22.34 -23.48
CA ASN A 503 -17.11 21.78 -24.61
C ASN A 503 -16.90 22.58 -25.91
N ASP A 504 -16.39 23.82 -25.82
CA ASP A 504 -16.20 24.74 -26.96
C ASP A 504 -14.76 24.72 -27.51
N ALA A 505 -13.88 23.91 -26.91
CA ALA A 505 -12.50 23.79 -27.30
C ALA A 505 -12.36 23.25 -28.74
N PRO A 506 -11.50 23.84 -29.59
CA PRO A 506 -11.22 23.26 -30.90
C PRO A 506 -10.57 21.88 -30.72
N ILE A 507 -11.10 20.89 -31.44
CA ILE A 507 -10.55 19.54 -31.44
C ILE A 507 -9.15 19.61 -32.07
N VAL A 508 -8.13 19.19 -31.33
CA VAL A 508 -6.72 19.32 -31.72
C VAL A 508 -6.35 18.18 -32.67
N GLY A 509 -6.07 18.51 -33.94
CA GLY A 509 -5.69 17.54 -34.97
C GLY A 509 -6.69 17.50 -36.13
N ASN A 510 -6.38 16.72 -37.17
CA ASN A 510 -7.29 16.46 -38.27
C ASN A 510 -8.30 15.39 -37.85
N PRO A 511 -9.59 15.55 -38.19
CA PRO A 511 -10.58 14.48 -38.06
C PRO A 511 -10.13 13.22 -38.81
N ILE A 512 -10.10 12.10 -38.11
CA ILE A 512 -9.72 10.79 -38.66
C ILE A 512 -10.82 9.74 -38.51
N GLY A 513 -11.77 9.96 -37.60
CA GLY A 513 -12.91 9.10 -37.37
C GLY A 513 -13.88 9.74 -36.37
N GLU A 514 -14.80 8.96 -35.84
CA GLU A 514 -15.72 9.38 -34.78
C GLU A 514 -16.00 8.20 -33.84
N THR A 515 -16.44 8.50 -32.62
CA THR A 515 -16.98 7.54 -31.64
C THR A 515 -18.31 8.10 -31.14
N LYS A 516 -19.35 7.27 -31.00
CA LYS A 516 -20.65 7.72 -30.47
C LYS A 516 -20.71 7.64 -28.94
N ASN A 517 -20.03 6.67 -28.35
CA ASN A 517 -20.10 6.39 -26.92
C ASN A 517 -18.90 6.94 -26.15
N GLY A 518 -17.88 7.42 -26.87
CA GLY A 518 -16.59 7.75 -26.28
C GLY A 518 -15.76 6.48 -26.01
N LEU A 519 -14.48 6.68 -25.75
CA LEU A 519 -13.52 5.63 -25.46
C LEU A 519 -12.78 6.00 -24.17
N SER A 520 -12.64 5.06 -23.24
CA SER A 520 -12.00 5.33 -21.95
C SER A 520 -10.96 4.26 -21.64
N ALA A 521 -9.94 4.62 -20.87
CA ALA A 521 -8.97 3.71 -20.28
C ALA A 521 -9.36 3.25 -18.85
N ALA A 522 -10.48 3.75 -18.30
CA ALA A 522 -10.84 3.55 -16.88
C ALA A 522 -10.90 2.08 -16.44
N ASN A 523 -11.30 1.17 -17.34
CA ASN A 523 -11.45 -0.25 -17.05
C ASN A 523 -10.18 -1.10 -17.27
N ASN A 524 -9.04 -0.47 -17.58
CA ASN A 524 -7.79 -1.18 -17.90
C ASN A 524 -7.26 -2.12 -16.80
N ARG A 525 -7.69 -1.95 -15.55
CA ARG A 525 -7.27 -2.77 -14.40
C ARG A 525 -8.26 -3.88 -14.04
N THR A 526 -9.47 -3.84 -14.58
CA THR A 526 -10.58 -4.72 -14.20
C THR A 526 -11.15 -5.51 -15.38
N GLY A 527 -10.85 -5.14 -16.63
CA GLY A 527 -11.31 -5.79 -17.85
C GLY A 527 -10.71 -5.17 -19.11
N ASP A 528 -11.36 -5.40 -20.26
CA ASP A 528 -11.08 -4.62 -21.46
C ASP A 528 -11.76 -3.25 -21.40
N SER A 529 -11.07 -2.24 -21.94
CA SER A 529 -11.58 -0.88 -22.02
C SER A 529 -11.76 -0.43 -23.47
N GLY A 530 -12.59 0.58 -23.72
CA GLY A 530 -12.79 1.11 -25.06
C GLY A 530 -11.50 1.58 -25.74
N LEU A 531 -10.63 2.28 -25.01
CA LEU A 531 -9.31 2.68 -25.54
C LEU A 531 -8.35 1.50 -25.65
N GLY A 532 -8.38 0.56 -24.70
CA GLY A 532 -7.55 -0.64 -24.75
C GLY A 532 -7.83 -1.49 -25.99
N ASN A 533 -9.11 -1.65 -26.33
CA ASN A 533 -9.56 -2.36 -27.52
C ASN A 533 -9.12 -1.67 -28.81
N LEU A 534 -9.23 -0.34 -28.88
CA LEU A 534 -8.75 0.45 -30.01
C LEU A 534 -7.26 0.24 -30.24
N TYR A 535 -6.45 0.37 -29.18
CA TYR A 535 -5.00 0.22 -29.26
C TYR A 535 -4.60 -1.18 -29.72
N ALA A 536 -5.20 -2.22 -29.13
CA ALA A 536 -4.90 -3.60 -29.46
C ALA A 536 -5.31 -3.97 -30.90
N ASP A 537 -6.47 -3.49 -31.39
CA ASP A 537 -6.89 -3.69 -32.78
C ASP A 537 -5.94 -3.01 -33.76
N SER A 538 -5.49 -1.81 -33.41
CA SER A 538 -4.66 -0.99 -34.27
C SER A 538 -3.29 -1.61 -34.52
N VAL A 539 -2.61 -2.09 -33.46
CA VAL A 539 -1.30 -2.75 -33.62
C VAL A 539 -1.42 -4.09 -34.33
N ARG A 540 -2.52 -4.82 -34.11
CA ARG A 540 -2.81 -6.08 -34.82
C ARG A 540 -3.04 -5.85 -36.31
N ALA A 541 -3.87 -4.87 -36.65
CA ALA A 541 -4.17 -4.53 -38.04
C ALA A 541 -2.93 -4.02 -38.79
N LYS A 542 -2.10 -3.19 -38.15
CA LYS A 542 -0.87 -2.64 -38.72
C LYS A 542 0.14 -3.71 -39.12
N THR A 543 0.22 -4.77 -38.34
CA THR A 543 1.21 -5.86 -38.50
C THR A 543 0.67 -7.06 -39.26
N ASN A 544 -0.66 -7.16 -39.41
CA ASN A 544 -1.35 -8.37 -39.85
C ASN A 544 -0.99 -9.61 -39.00
N ALA A 545 -0.73 -9.38 -37.71
CA ALA A 545 -0.48 -10.44 -36.74
C ALA A 545 -1.77 -11.21 -36.39
N ASP A 546 -1.62 -12.43 -35.88
CA ASP A 546 -2.76 -13.22 -35.40
C ASP A 546 -3.47 -12.46 -34.26
N PHE A 547 -2.72 -11.88 -33.33
CA PHE A 547 -3.22 -11.17 -32.14
C PHE A 547 -2.52 -9.82 -31.90
N GLY A 548 -3.18 -8.92 -31.17
CA GLY A 548 -2.61 -7.68 -30.64
C GLY A 548 -2.67 -7.67 -29.11
N MET A 549 -1.62 -7.22 -28.42
CA MET A 549 -1.57 -7.15 -26.96
C MET A 549 -0.82 -5.88 -26.51
N LEU A 550 -1.41 -5.01 -25.69
CA LEU A 550 -0.72 -3.86 -25.10
C LEU A 550 -0.88 -3.77 -23.58
N ASN A 551 0.17 -3.34 -22.89
CA ASN A 551 0.16 -3.12 -21.45
C ASN A 551 -0.75 -1.94 -21.06
N SER A 552 -1.55 -2.13 -20.01
CA SER A 552 -2.55 -1.17 -19.53
C SER A 552 -1.96 0.20 -19.15
N SER A 553 -0.69 0.27 -18.72
CA SER A 553 -0.01 1.53 -18.45
C SER A 553 0.34 2.36 -19.69
N SER A 554 0.36 1.75 -20.88
CA SER A 554 0.52 2.45 -22.16
C SER A 554 -0.80 3.03 -22.70
N VAL A 555 -1.93 2.67 -22.09
CA VAL A 555 -3.27 3.10 -22.52
C VAL A 555 -3.80 4.05 -21.44
N THR A 556 -3.82 5.35 -21.71
CA THR A 556 -4.23 6.36 -20.73
C THR A 556 -5.28 7.32 -21.31
N GLY A 557 -6.00 8.01 -20.41
CA GLY A 557 -6.95 9.06 -20.78
C GLY A 557 -8.31 8.56 -21.29
N SER A 558 -8.99 9.44 -22.02
CA SER A 558 -10.30 9.18 -22.63
C SER A 558 -10.50 10.05 -23.88
N ILE A 559 -11.37 9.58 -24.76
CA ILE A 559 -11.90 10.31 -25.91
C ILE A 559 -13.40 10.44 -25.69
N ALA A 560 -13.90 11.67 -25.56
CA ALA A 560 -15.33 11.91 -25.43
C ALA A 560 -16.10 11.49 -26.70
N PRO A 561 -17.41 11.20 -26.61
CA PRO A 561 -18.29 11.09 -27.77
C PRO A 561 -18.07 12.22 -28.79
N GLY A 562 -17.90 11.87 -30.06
CA GLY A 562 -17.71 12.82 -31.15
C GLY A 562 -16.56 12.46 -32.09
N VAL A 563 -16.00 13.47 -32.73
CA VAL A 563 -14.91 13.31 -33.71
C VAL A 563 -13.62 12.87 -33.00
N ILE A 564 -12.99 11.83 -33.53
CA ILE A 564 -11.64 11.40 -33.20
C ILE A 564 -10.67 12.10 -34.15
N THR A 565 -9.61 12.70 -33.61
CA THR A 565 -8.56 13.37 -34.38
C THR A 565 -7.20 12.70 -34.20
N ASP A 566 -6.31 12.86 -35.18
CA ASP A 566 -4.94 12.36 -35.08
C ASP A 566 -4.16 12.96 -33.90
N GLY A 567 -4.33 14.26 -33.65
CA GLY A 567 -3.70 14.95 -32.52
C GLY A 567 -4.20 14.48 -31.15
N GLN A 568 -5.46 14.06 -31.02
CA GLN A 568 -5.94 13.40 -29.80
C GLN A 568 -5.24 12.06 -29.58
N ILE A 569 -5.10 11.25 -30.63
CA ILE A 569 -4.44 9.92 -30.55
C ILE A 569 -2.95 10.06 -30.23
N GLU A 570 -2.25 11.00 -30.87
CA GLU A 570 -0.85 11.29 -30.59
C GLU A 570 -0.66 11.77 -29.15
N PHE A 571 -1.56 12.60 -28.62
CA PHE A 571 -1.47 13.09 -27.24
C PHE A 571 -1.69 11.98 -26.19
N LEU A 572 -2.59 11.04 -26.46
CA LEU A 572 -2.85 9.92 -25.55
C LEU A 572 -1.69 8.91 -25.50
N ASP A 573 -0.84 8.87 -26.53
CA ASP A 573 0.41 8.10 -26.55
C ASP A 573 1.59 8.96 -26.05
N GLN A 574 1.73 9.04 -24.73
CA GLN A 574 2.78 9.83 -24.08
C GLN A 574 4.19 9.21 -24.18
N PHE A 575 4.29 7.97 -24.67
CA PHE A 575 5.52 7.19 -24.62
C PHE A 575 6.23 7.14 -25.98
N GLY A 576 5.46 7.23 -27.09
CA GLY A 576 6.03 7.24 -28.43
C GLY A 576 6.67 5.91 -28.85
N ASN A 577 6.23 4.82 -28.22
CA ASN A 577 6.72 3.46 -28.43
C ASN A 577 6.47 2.96 -29.86
N GLN A 578 7.35 2.09 -30.36
CA GLN A 578 7.22 1.47 -31.69
C GLN A 578 6.37 0.20 -31.63
N VAL A 579 5.68 -0.13 -32.72
CA VAL A 579 4.98 -1.41 -32.89
C VAL A 579 5.97 -2.51 -33.25
N VAL A 580 5.93 -3.60 -32.50
CA VAL A 580 6.73 -4.81 -32.66
C VAL A 580 5.79 -6.01 -32.85
N ALA A 581 6.16 -6.96 -33.73
CA ALA A 581 5.47 -8.23 -33.85
C ALA A 581 6.45 -9.39 -33.71
N VAL A 582 6.07 -10.44 -32.98
CA VAL A 582 6.92 -11.62 -32.75
C VAL A 582 6.15 -12.91 -32.95
N LYS A 583 6.87 -14.02 -33.20
CA LYS A 583 6.30 -15.35 -33.02
C LYS A 583 6.34 -15.76 -31.55
N THR A 584 5.25 -16.34 -31.07
CA THR A 584 5.11 -16.85 -29.72
C THR A 584 4.31 -18.15 -29.68
N THR A 585 4.27 -18.78 -28.51
CA THR A 585 3.47 -19.98 -28.23
C THR A 585 2.28 -19.63 -27.33
N VAL A 586 1.23 -20.44 -27.38
CA VAL A 586 0.07 -20.31 -26.49
C VAL A 586 0.50 -20.34 -25.02
N LYS A 587 1.41 -21.26 -24.67
CA LYS A 587 2.03 -21.36 -23.34
C LYS A 587 2.65 -20.03 -22.89
N ARG A 588 3.48 -19.38 -23.72
CA ARG A 588 4.15 -18.13 -23.34
C ARG A 588 3.15 -16.98 -23.17
N MET A 589 2.12 -16.90 -24.01
CA MET A 589 1.05 -15.89 -23.82
C MET A 589 0.33 -16.08 -22.49
N LYS A 590 0.01 -17.32 -22.11
CA LYS A 590 -0.62 -17.63 -20.82
C LYS A 590 0.27 -17.27 -19.63
N GLU A 591 1.57 -17.59 -19.70
CA GLU A 591 2.55 -17.23 -18.67
C GLU A 591 2.58 -15.72 -18.44
N VAL A 592 2.76 -14.94 -19.51
CA VAL A 592 2.83 -13.47 -19.41
C VAL A 592 1.51 -12.92 -18.89
N LEU A 593 0.35 -13.30 -19.44
CA LEU A 593 -0.95 -12.83 -18.96
C LEU A 593 -1.18 -13.13 -17.47
N LEU A 594 -0.82 -14.33 -17.03
CA LEU A 594 -1.01 -14.77 -15.66
C LEU A 594 -0.02 -14.10 -14.69
N GLU A 595 1.25 -13.95 -15.07
CA GLU A 595 2.27 -13.24 -14.29
C GLU A 595 1.89 -11.77 -14.10
N GLN A 596 1.47 -11.10 -15.18
CA GLN A 596 1.03 -9.71 -15.10
C GLN A 596 -0.22 -9.55 -14.24
N SER A 597 -1.14 -10.50 -14.32
CA SER A 597 -2.37 -10.46 -13.52
C SER A 597 -2.10 -10.72 -12.03
N LYS A 598 -1.13 -11.59 -11.72
CA LYS A 598 -0.66 -11.81 -10.34
C LYS A 598 0.08 -10.60 -9.79
N TYR A 599 0.95 -9.98 -10.59
CA TYR A 599 1.73 -8.81 -10.19
C TYR A 599 0.84 -7.60 -9.90
N ASN A 600 -0.12 -7.32 -10.78
CA ASN A 600 -0.99 -6.16 -10.67
C ASN A 600 -2.29 -6.43 -9.89
N ASN A 601 -2.53 -7.67 -9.47
CA ASN A 601 -3.80 -8.14 -8.90
C ASN A 601 -5.04 -7.69 -9.71
N GLY A 602 -4.96 -7.82 -11.04
CA GLY A 602 -5.99 -7.35 -11.95
C GLY A 602 -5.60 -7.55 -13.42
N VAL A 603 -6.30 -6.90 -14.33
CA VAL A 603 -5.96 -6.90 -15.75
C VAL A 603 -4.80 -5.93 -16.01
N ASP A 604 -3.86 -6.34 -16.86
CA ASP A 604 -2.75 -5.47 -17.28
C ASP A 604 -2.42 -5.57 -18.78
N LEU A 605 -3.09 -6.43 -19.55
CA LEU A 605 -2.88 -6.57 -20.99
C LEU A 605 -4.19 -6.49 -21.76
N GLN A 606 -4.34 -5.44 -22.56
CA GLN A 606 -5.46 -5.25 -23.49
C GLN A 606 -5.23 -6.08 -24.75
N VAL A 607 -6.26 -6.73 -25.30
CA VAL A 607 -6.09 -7.73 -26.39
C VAL A 607 -6.99 -7.53 -27.60
N SER A 608 -6.54 -8.05 -28.75
CA SER A 608 -7.29 -8.13 -30.01
C SER A 608 -7.04 -9.45 -30.72
N GLY A 609 -8.08 -9.98 -31.38
CA GLY A 609 -8.02 -11.24 -32.13
C GLY A 609 -8.10 -12.50 -31.29
N LEU A 610 -8.15 -12.36 -29.96
CA LEU A 610 -8.40 -13.42 -28.99
C LEU A 610 -9.28 -12.87 -27.86
N HIS A 611 -9.93 -13.78 -27.14
CA HIS A 611 -10.46 -13.51 -25.82
C HIS A 611 -9.59 -14.23 -24.79
N TYR A 612 -9.41 -13.60 -23.63
CA TYR A 612 -8.86 -14.32 -22.50
C TYR A 612 -9.73 -14.19 -21.27
N GLU A 613 -9.83 -15.31 -20.58
CA GLU A 613 -10.60 -15.47 -19.37
C GLU A 613 -9.62 -15.78 -18.25
N LEU A 614 -9.47 -14.82 -17.34
CA LEU A 614 -8.68 -15.02 -16.14
C LEU A 614 -9.49 -15.83 -15.15
N ILE A 615 -8.89 -16.90 -14.67
CA ILE A 615 -9.53 -17.78 -13.69
C ILE A 615 -8.99 -17.43 -12.33
N LYS A 616 -9.91 -17.01 -11.47
CA LYS A 616 -9.64 -16.86 -10.05
C LYS A 616 -10.08 -18.12 -9.32
N GLU A 617 -9.17 -18.63 -8.51
CA GLU A 617 -9.49 -19.59 -7.47
C GLU A 617 -9.05 -18.96 -6.15
N ASN A 618 -9.97 -18.86 -5.20
CA ASN A 618 -9.72 -18.27 -3.88
C ASN A 618 -9.12 -16.86 -3.96
N GLY A 619 -9.67 -16.01 -4.85
CA GLY A 619 -9.24 -14.63 -5.02
C GLY A 619 -7.86 -14.45 -5.66
N LYS A 620 -7.15 -15.52 -6.02
CA LYS A 620 -5.87 -15.48 -6.71
C LYS A 620 -6.04 -15.90 -8.16
N PHE A 621 -5.38 -15.19 -9.07
CA PHE A 621 -5.30 -15.61 -10.46
C PHE A 621 -4.43 -16.87 -10.55
N VAL A 622 -5.05 -17.98 -10.92
CA VAL A 622 -4.38 -19.29 -10.98
C VAL A 622 -4.16 -19.77 -12.39
N ASP A 623 -5.03 -19.39 -13.33
CA ASP A 623 -4.97 -19.84 -14.70
C ASP A 623 -5.59 -18.78 -15.65
N VAL A 624 -5.35 -18.96 -16.94
CA VAL A 624 -5.91 -18.14 -18.00
C VAL A 624 -6.28 -19.00 -19.20
N LYS A 625 -7.54 -18.95 -19.61
CA LYS A 625 -8.00 -19.58 -20.85
C LYS A 625 -7.90 -18.57 -22.00
N LEU A 626 -7.41 -19.04 -23.14
CA LEU A 626 -7.35 -18.27 -24.37
C LEU A 626 -8.27 -18.92 -25.41
N THR A 627 -9.17 -18.13 -25.99
CA THR A 627 -10.07 -18.55 -27.07
C THR A 627 -10.01 -17.58 -28.25
N LEU A 628 -10.34 -18.08 -29.42
CA LEU A 628 -10.60 -17.25 -30.60
C LEU A 628 -11.97 -16.54 -30.44
N PRO A 629 -12.23 -15.47 -31.22
CA PRO A 629 -13.50 -14.76 -31.13
C PRO A 629 -14.75 -15.61 -31.43
N ASP A 630 -14.59 -16.74 -32.12
CA ASP A 630 -15.66 -17.72 -32.37
C ASP A 630 -15.86 -18.71 -31.21
N GLY A 631 -15.09 -18.58 -30.13
CA GLY A 631 -15.13 -19.41 -28.92
C GLY A 631 -14.21 -20.64 -28.96
N ASN A 632 -13.56 -20.96 -30.08
CA ASN A 632 -12.69 -22.12 -30.18
C ASN A 632 -11.36 -21.90 -29.41
N PRO A 633 -10.82 -22.91 -28.70
CA PRO A 633 -9.52 -22.79 -28.05
C PRO A 633 -8.38 -22.65 -29.07
N LEU A 634 -7.29 -21.99 -28.68
CA LEU A 634 -6.07 -21.92 -29.50
C LEU A 634 -5.37 -23.28 -29.57
N ASP A 635 -4.67 -23.56 -30.68
CA ASP A 635 -3.88 -24.78 -30.88
C ASP A 635 -2.54 -24.65 -30.15
N GLU A 636 -2.39 -25.38 -29.04
CA GLU A 636 -1.18 -25.40 -28.19
C GLU A 636 0.09 -25.85 -28.95
N GLY A 637 -0.05 -26.59 -30.06
CA GLY A 637 1.07 -27.02 -30.90
C GLY A 637 1.48 -26.01 -31.97
N LYS A 638 0.73 -24.92 -32.15
CA LYS A 638 0.94 -23.90 -33.18
C LYS A 638 1.64 -22.67 -32.60
N GLN A 639 2.54 -22.08 -33.39
CA GLN A 639 3.05 -20.74 -33.13
C GLN A 639 2.13 -19.68 -33.74
N TYR A 640 1.93 -18.59 -32.99
CA TYR A 640 1.13 -17.45 -33.40
C TYR A 640 2.02 -16.20 -33.47
N THR A 641 1.58 -15.24 -34.26
CA THR A 641 2.19 -13.91 -34.34
C THR A 641 1.42 -12.94 -33.44
N VAL A 642 2.13 -12.23 -32.57
CA VAL A 642 1.54 -11.24 -31.66
C VAL A 642 2.19 -9.89 -31.87
N ALA A 643 1.37 -8.86 -32.07
CA ALA A 643 1.78 -7.47 -32.16
C ALA A 643 1.59 -6.73 -30.84
N TYR A 644 2.59 -5.96 -30.44
CA TYR A 644 2.67 -5.25 -29.17
C TYR A 644 3.68 -4.10 -29.30
N ASN A 645 4.09 -3.45 -28.20
CA ASN A 645 5.04 -2.32 -28.25
C ASN A 645 6.48 -2.72 -27.91
N ASP A 646 7.45 -1.91 -28.34
CA ASP A 646 8.89 -2.13 -28.13
C ASP A 646 9.32 -2.06 -26.66
N TYR A 647 8.66 -1.25 -25.83
CA TYR A 647 8.84 -1.28 -24.38
C TYR A 647 8.57 -2.68 -23.80
N MET A 648 7.42 -3.26 -24.14
CA MET A 648 7.05 -4.61 -23.72
C MET A 648 7.99 -5.68 -24.32
N HIS A 649 8.57 -5.42 -25.50
CA HIS A 649 9.56 -6.32 -26.10
C HIS A 649 10.90 -6.28 -25.36
N GLY A 650 11.39 -5.09 -25.00
CA GLY A 650 12.62 -4.89 -24.23
C GLY A 650 12.49 -5.28 -22.76
N ALA A 651 11.28 -5.23 -22.20
CA ALA A 651 10.99 -5.61 -20.83
C ALA A 651 10.85 -7.13 -20.67
N GLY A 652 11.78 -7.76 -19.93
CA GLY A 652 11.78 -9.22 -19.72
C GLY A 652 10.47 -9.81 -19.18
N PHE A 653 9.71 -9.02 -18.41
CA PHE A 653 8.43 -9.44 -17.81
C PHE A 653 7.22 -9.38 -18.76
N TYR A 654 7.29 -8.63 -19.86
CA TYR A 654 6.25 -8.61 -20.92
C TYR A 654 6.68 -9.34 -22.20
N ASN A 655 7.95 -9.74 -22.31
CA ASN A 655 8.50 -10.26 -23.55
C ASN A 655 7.80 -11.56 -24.00
N LEU A 656 7.16 -11.50 -25.17
CA LEU A 656 6.40 -12.62 -25.75
C LEU A 656 7.24 -13.51 -26.68
N GLY A 657 8.46 -13.10 -27.02
CA GLY A 657 9.36 -13.87 -27.90
C GLY A 657 10.43 -12.99 -28.52
N SER A 658 11.52 -13.62 -28.98
CA SER A 658 12.67 -12.94 -29.61
C SER A 658 12.66 -12.97 -31.14
N GLU A 659 11.85 -13.83 -31.76
CA GLU A 659 11.76 -13.92 -33.23
C GLU A 659 10.82 -12.84 -33.77
N LEU A 660 11.40 -11.73 -34.25
CA LEU A 660 10.68 -10.65 -34.90
C LEU A 660 10.02 -11.10 -36.21
N VAL A 661 8.78 -10.68 -36.42
CA VAL A 661 8.03 -10.85 -37.65
C VAL A 661 7.95 -9.49 -38.33
N GLY A 662 8.66 -9.33 -39.44
CA GLY A 662 8.77 -8.05 -40.14
C GLY A 662 9.66 -7.03 -39.44
N SER A 663 9.65 -5.80 -39.93
CA SER A 663 10.46 -4.70 -39.40
C SER A 663 9.79 -3.37 -39.72
N ASN A 664 9.93 -2.38 -38.84
CA ASN A 664 9.56 -0.99 -39.09
C ASN A 664 8.04 -0.76 -39.28
N TYR A 665 7.24 -1.13 -38.28
CA TYR A 665 5.79 -0.90 -38.29
C TYR A 665 5.36 0.51 -37.88
N GLY A 666 6.29 1.36 -37.43
CA GLY A 666 6.02 2.73 -36.97
C GLY A 666 5.53 2.77 -35.52
N LYS A 667 5.14 3.97 -35.07
CA LYS A 667 4.71 4.20 -33.68
C LYS A 667 3.32 3.64 -33.41
N VAL A 668 3.03 3.34 -32.14
CA VAL A 668 1.71 2.84 -31.72
C VAL A 668 0.59 3.83 -32.09
N TRP A 669 0.75 5.12 -31.78
CA TRP A 669 -0.25 6.13 -32.18
C TRP A 669 -0.45 6.22 -33.70
N GLU A 670 0.60 6.06 -34.52
CA GLU A 670 0.48 6.05 -35.98
C GLU A 670 -0.37 4.86 -36.45
N ALA A 671 -0.16 3.68 -35.84
CA ALA A 671 -0.97 2.50 -36.12
C ALA A 671 -2.45 2.72 -35.78
N ILE A 672 -2.74 3.44 -34.68
CA ILE A 672 -4.11 3.79 -34.29
C ILE A 672 -4.72 4.78 -35.28
N VAL A 673 -4.00 5.82 -35.67
CA VAL A 673 -4.46 6.78 -36.69
C VAL A 673 -4.80 6.06 -38.00
N ASP A 674 -3.92 5.17 -38.47
CA ASP A 674 -4.13 4.40 -39.69
C ASP A 674 -5.34 3.48 -39.57
N TYR A 675 -5.50 2.80 -38.44
CA TYR A 675 -6.64 1.91 -38.19
C TYR A 675 -7.96 2.68 -38.20
N VAL A 676 -8.02 3.82 -37.51
CA VAL A 676 -9.23 4.65 -37.39
C VAL A 676 -9.67 5.18 -38.75
N LYS A 677 -8.73 5.66 -39.58
CA LYS A 677 -9.00 6.22 -40.91
C LYS A 677 -9.67 5.26 -41.89
N VAL A 678 -9.47 3.95 -41.70
CA VAL A 678 -9.98 2.92 -42.62
C VAL A 678 -11.24 2.22 -42.11
N GLN A 679 -11.73 2.54 -40.91
CA GLN A 679 -12.98 1.99 -40.41
C GLN A 679 -14.19 2.66 -41.08
N GLU A 680 -15.20 1.86 -41.41
CA GLU A 680 -16.50 2.36 -41.89
C GLU A 680 -17.44 2.63 -40.69
N GLY A 681 -17.63 3.90 -40.35
CA GLY A 681 -18.55 4.34 -39.29
C GLY A 681 -17.86 4.63 -37.94
N PRO A 682 -18.65 4.93 -36.89
CA PRO A 682 -18.12 5.22 -35.56
C PRO A 682 -17.39 4.03 -34.95
N ILE A 683 -16.28 4.32 -34.26
CA ILE A 683 -15.47 3.38 -33.52
C ILE A 683 -15.98 3.36 -32.08
N ASP A 684 -16.77 2.35 -31.78
CA ASP A 684 -17.31 2.10 -30.45
C ASP A 684 -17.03 0.66 -30.06
N TYR A 685 -16.65 0.46 -28.81
CA TYR A 685 -16.36 -0.85 -28.25
C TYR A 685 -17.33 -1.18 -27.13
N VAL A 686 -17.68 -2.46 -27.02
CA VAL A 686 -18.42 -2.99 -25.88
C VAL A 686 -17.39 -3.50 -24.88
N GLU A 687 -17.29 -2.86 -23.72
CA GLU A 687 -16.37 -3.26 -22.66
C GLU A 687 -16.82 -4.58 -22.02
N GLY A 688 -15.86 -5.39 -21.58
CA GLY A 688 -16.10 -6.75 -21.08
C GLY A 688 -16.34 -7.79 -22.18
N SER A 689 -16.10 -7.45 -23.46
CA SER A 689 -16.32 -8.36 -24.58
C SER A 689 -15.12 -9.24 -24.91
N ARG A 690 -13.90 -8.85 -24.49
CA ARG A 690 -12.66 -9.55 -24.83
C ARG A 690 -11.94 -10.13 -23.62
N ILE A 691 -12.10 -9.51 -22.47
CA ILE A 691 -11.41 -9.87 -21.25
C ILE A 691 -12.47 -10.10 -20.19
N THR A 692 -12.53 -11.34 -19.70
CA THR A 692 -13.41 -11.72 -18.61
C THR A 692 -12.59 -12.25 -17.45
N ILE A 693 -13.13 -12.08 -16.25
CA ILE A 693 -12.62 -12.74 -15.06
C ILE A 693 -13.72 -13.71 -14.66
N ILE A 694 -13.44 -15.01 -14.77
CA ILE A 694 -14.31 -16.02 -14.17
C ILE A 694 -13.81 -16.29 -12.76
N ASP A 695 -14.70 -15.98 -11.84
CA ASP A 695 -14.70 -16.52 -10.49
C ASP A 695 -15.69 -17.69 -10.51
N ASP A 696 -15.26 -18.90 -10.13
CA ASP A 696 -16.07 -20.14 -10.19
C ASP A 696 -17.19 -20.15 -9.12
N SER A 697 -17.79 -18.99 -8.85
CA SER A 697 -18.72 -18.77 -7.74
C SER A 697 -20.13 -18.32 -8.16
N SER A 698 -20.52 -18.39 -9.45
CA SER A 698 -21.88 -17.96 -9.88
C SER A 698 -22.53 -18.85 -10.94
N SER A 699 -23.75 -19.32 -10.65
CA SER A 699 -24.58 -20.22 -11.48
C SER A 699 -25.69 -19.49 -12.27
N GLU A 700 -26.11 -20.09 -13.40
CA GLU A 700 -27.08 -19.59 -14.41
C GLU A 700 -28.57 -19.44 -13.95
N PRO A 701 -29.41 -18.67 -14.68
CA PRO A 701 -30.74 -18.24 -14.21
C PRO A 701 -31.88 -19.26 -14.39
N VAL A 702 -32.84 -19.22 -13.46
CA VAL A 702 -34.06 -20.07 -13.34
C VAL A 702 -35.31 -19.31 -13.87
N PRO A 703 -36.30 -19.97 -14.52
CA PRO A 703 -37.50 -19.32 -15.05
C PRO A 703 -38.54 -18.94 -13.97
N PRO A 704 -39.42 -17.93 -14.17
CA PRO A 704 -40.31 -17.44 -13.11
C PRO A 704 -41.68 -18.16 -13.04
N PRO A 705 -42.44 -18.01 -11.93
CA PRO A 705 -43.63 -18.79 -11.57
C PRO A 705 -44.98 -18.22 -12.09
N ALA A 706 -46.08 -18.97 -11.87
CA ALA A 706 -47.31 -18.97 -12.67
C ALA A 706 -48.54 -18.16 -12.17
N ASP A 707 -48.43 -17.20 -11.26
CA ASP A 707 -49.58 -16.40 -10.76
C ASP A 707 -49.34 -14.88 -10.89
N ARG A 708 -49.70 -14.28 -12.03
CA ARG A 708 -49.58 -12.82 -12.25
C ARG A 708 -50.84 -12.19 -12.87
N ASP A 709 -51.16 -10.97 -12.44
CA ASP A 709 -52.28 -10.14 -12.94
C ASP A 709 -51.91 -9.27 -14.17
N TYR A 710 -50.74 -9.52 -14.77
CA TYR A 710 -50.25 -8.86 -15.99
C TYR A 710 -49.76 -9.89 -17.00
N VAL A 711 -49.61 -9.51 -18.26
CA VAL A 711 -48.98 -10.32 -19.32
C VAL A 711 -47.60 -9.76 -19.69
N THR A 712 -46.66 -10.61 -20.10
CA THR A 712 -45.38 -10.14 -20.66
C THR A 712 -45.57 -9.47 -22.02
N VAL A 713 -44.53 -8.77 -22.49
CA VAL A 713 -44.50 -8.24 -23.84
C VAL A 713 -44.63 -9.37 -24.87
N ALA A 714 -43.92 -10.49 -24.71
CA ALA A 714 -44.06 -11.64 -25.60
C ALA A 714 -45.48 -12.22 -25.64
N GLU A 715 -46.16 -12.30 -24.49
CA GLU A 715 -47.54 -12.79 -24.41
C GLU A 715 -48.53 -11.80 -25.04
N ALA A 716 -48.36 -10.51 -24.82
CA ALA A 716 -49.17 -9.46 -25.44
C ALA A 716 -49.00 -9.42 -26.96
N ILE A 717 -47.78 -9.66 -27.47
CA ILE A 717 -47.51 -9.81 -28.90
C ILE A 717 -48.20 -11.06 -29.45
N ALA A 718 -48.10 -12.19 -28.75
CA ALA A 718 -48.71 -13.45 -29.16
C ALA A 718 -50.25 -13.43 -29.13
N ASN A 719 -50.85 -12.65 -28.21
CA ASN A 719 -52.29 -12.55 -28.00
C ASN A 719 -52.77 -11.09 -27.92
N ASN A 720 -52.65 -10.38 -29.04
CA ASN A 720 -52.93 -8.94 -29.12
C ASN A 720 -54.43 -8.61 -29.29
N SER A 721 -55.26 -9.03 -28.34
CA SER A 721 -56.69 -8.74 -28.33
C SER A 721 -57.26 -8.54 -26.92
N GLY A 722 -58.26 -7.67 -26.77
CA GLY A 722 -58.93 -7.42 -25.49
C GLY A 722 -58.26 -6.33 -24.65
N LYS A 723 -58.58 -6.27 -23.35
CA LYS A 723 -57.94 -5.36 -22.40
C LYS A 723 -56.98 -6.14 -21.51
N ALA A 724 -55.77 -5.63 -21.33
CA ALA A 724 -54.75 -6.25 -20.49
C ALA A 724 -53.85 -5.19 -19.85
N THR A 725 -53.20 -5.58 -18.75
CA THR A 725 -52.03 -4.91 -18.22
C THR A 725 -50.79 -5.61 -18.76
N VAL A 726 -49.94 -4.88 -19.48
CA VAL A 726 -48.69 -5.39 -20.05
C VAL A 726 -47.52 -4.88 -19.21
N GLN A 727 -46.64 -5.77 -18.77
CA GLN A 727 -45.40 -5.42 -18.10
C GLN A 727 -44.21 -5.58 -19.05
N GLY A 728 -43.30 -4.61 -19.05
CA GLY A 728 -42.07 -4.66 -19.83
C GLY A 728 -41.20 -3.44 -19.57
N TYR A 729 -39.93 -3.53 -19.93
CA TYR A 729 -38.98 -2.43 -19.84
C TYR A 729 -39.23 -1.43 -20.97
N ILE A 730 -39.13 -0.13 -20.68
CA ILE A 730 -39.12 0.90 -21.71
C ILE A 730 -37.76 0.85 -22.41
N VAL A 731 -37.74 0.42 -23.66
CA VAL A 731 -36.48 0.22 -24.41
C VAL A 731 -36.25 1.29 -25.47
N GLY A 732 -37.17 2.24 -25.63
CA GLY A 732 -37.01 3.35 -26.56
C GLY A 732 -38.30 4.06 -26.94
N THR A 733 -38.22 4.85 -28.01
CA THR A 733 -39.38 5.52 -28.63
C THR A 733 -39.58 5.04 -30.06
N MET A 734 -40.78 5.23 -30.60
CA MET A 734 -41.04 4.93 -32.00
C MET A 734 -42.05 5.86 -32.66
N THR A 735 -41.91 6.02 -33.98
CA THR A 735 -42.82 6.81 -34.83
C THR A 735 -43.51 5.98 -35.91
N SER A 736 -43.01 4.77 -36.18
CA SER A 736 -43.63 3.74 -37.03
C SER A 736 -43.13 2.35 -36.62
N ALA A 737 -43.66 1.29 -37.24
CA ALA A 737 -43.26 -0.10 -36.95
C ALA A 737 -41.79 -0.41 -37.27
N THR A 738 -41.15 0.40 -38.10
CA THR A 738 -39.77 0.21 -38.57
C THR A 738 -38.85 1.34 -38.14
N ASN A 739 -39.37 2.36 -37.44
CA ASN A 739 -38.60 3.52 -37.01
C ASN A 739 -38.65 3.63 -35.48
N VAL A 740 -37.69 2.95 -34.86
CA VAL A 740 -37.50 2.85 -33.40
C VAL A 740 -36.17 3.48 -33.04
N THR A 741 -36.17 4.33 -32.03
CA THR A 741 -34.97 4.94 -31.45
C THR A 741 -34.79 4.33 -30.07
N PHE A 742 -33.74 3.55 -29.89
CA PHE A 742 -33.44 2.86 -28.63
C PHE A 742 -32.58 3.70 -27.70
N ASP A 743 -31.63 4.45 -28.28
CA ASP A 743 -30.57 5.15 -27.56
C ASP A 743 -30.34 6.55 -28.18
N GLY A 744 -29.80 7.51 -27.41
CA GLY A 744 -29.54 8.89 -27.84
C GLY A 744 -30.53 9.95 -27.31
N GLU A 745 -30.34 11.23 -27.66
CA GLU A 745 -31.20 12.32 -27.18
C GLU A 745 -32.61 12.22 -27.80
N PHE A 746 -33.63 11.90 -26.99
CA PHE A 746 -35.01 11.77 -27.45
C PHE A 746 -35.62 13.15 -27.70
N THR A 747 -35.56 13.66 -28.92
CA THR A 747 -35.97 15.05 -29.23
C THR A 747 -37.49 15.25 -29.43
N THR A 748 -38.27 14.17 -29.52
CA THR A 748 -39.69 14.21 -29.91
C THR A 748 -40.58 13.56 -28.86
N THR A 749 -41.67 14.24 -28.46
CA THR A 749 -42.72 13.68 -27.59
C THR A 749 -43.56 12.65 -28.35
N THR A 750 -43.01 11.45 -28.58
CA THR A 750 -43.66 10.38 -29.36
C THR A 750 -44.07 9.19 -28.47
N ASN A 751 -44.54 8.11 -29.09
CA ASN A 751 -44.92 6.86 -28.44
C ASN A 751 -43.71 6.06 -27.98
N LEU A 752 -43.92 5.16 -27.03
CA LEU A 752 -42.88 4.32 -26.46
C LEU A 752 -42.90 2.93 -27.08
N VAL A 753 -41.82 2.22 -26.88
CA VAL A 753 -41.72 0.79 -27.16
C VAL A 753 -41.27 0.04 -25.92
N MET A 754 -41.89 -1.09 -25.65
CA MET A 754 -41.58 -1.96 -24.51
C MET A 754 -41.07 -3.33 -24.96
N ALA A 755 -40.26 -3.97 -24.12
CA ALA A 755 -39.75 -5.33 -24.29
C ALA A 755 -39.67 -6.10 -22.96
N ASP A 756 -39.49 -7.42 -23.02
CA ASP A 756 -39.32 -8.26 -21.81
C ASP A 756 -37.94 -8.12 -21.16
N SER A 757 -36.95 -7.51 -21.83
CA SER A 757 -35.61 -7.23 -21.30
C SER A 757 -35.20 -5.79 -21.62
N PRO A 758 -34.49 -5.08 -20.72
CA PRO A 758 -34.12 -3.67 -20.92
C PRO A 758 -33.17 -3.44 -22.11
N ASN A 759 -32.43 -4.47 -22.51
CA ASN A 759 -31.45 -4.42 -23.59
C ASN A 759 -31.97 -5.06 -24.90
N GLU A 760 -33.26 -5.42 -24.97
CA GLU A 760 -33.84 -6.02 -26.18
C GLU A 760 -33.91 -4.99 -27.33
N ARG A 761 -33.53 -5.43 -28.53
CA ARG A 761 -33.46 -4.59 -29.75
C ARG A 761 -34.11 -5.26 -30.97
N ASP A 762 -34.53 -6.52 -30.89
CA ASP A 762 -35.24 -7.21 -31.97
C ASP A 762 -36.68 -6.68 -32.11
N LEU A 763 -36.96 -5.99 -33.22
CA LEU A 763 -38.26 -5.38 -33.54
C LEU A 763 -39.45 -6.35 -33.44
N LYS A 764 -39.26 -7.67 -33.59
CA LYS A 764 -40.33 -8.67 -33.46
C LYS A 764 -40.74 -8.97 -32.02
N LYS A 765 -39.89 -8.62 -31.06
CA LYS A 765 -40.11 -8.80 -29.62
C LYS A 765 -40.50 -7.50 -28.92
N LEU A 766 -40.74 -6.45 -29.70
CA LEU A 766 -41.11 -5.15 -29.22
C LEU A 766 -42.61 -4.91 -29.34
N ILE A 767 -43.21 -4.29 -28.33
CA ILE A 767 -44.60 -3.85 -28.40
C ILE A 767 -44.69 -2.31 -28.36
N PRO A 768 -45.26 -1.66 -29.40
CA PRO A 768 -45.52 -0.23 -29.43
C PRO A 768 -46.63 0.15 -28.44
N VAL A 769 -46.43 1.22 -27.69
CA VAL A 769 -47.39 1.73 -26.70
C VAL A 769 -47.85 3.15 -27.08
N GLN A 770 -49.11 3.27 -27.46
CA GLN A 770 -49.71 4.55 -27.83
C GLN A 770 -50.00 5.41 -26.59
N LEU A 771 -49.24 6.49 -26.41
CA LEU A 771 -49.46 7.42 -25.31
C LEU A 771 -50.63 8.38 -25.60
N PRO A 772 -51.62 8.53 -24.71
CA PRO A 772 -52.71 9.50 -24.90
C PRO A 772 -52.23 10.94 -24.64
N ASN A 773 -52.81 11.95 -25.32
CA ASN A 773 -52.44 13.37 -25.15
C ASN A 773 -52.99 13.95 -23.82
N ASN A 774 -52.49 13.45 -22.69
CA ASN A 774 -52.82 13.88 -21.34
C ASN A 774 -51.60 13.69 -20.42
N ALA A 775 -51.83 13.72 -19.09
CA ALA A 775 -50.78 13.56 -18.08
C ALA A 775 -49.93 12.28 -18.23
N ILE A 776 -50.49 11.19 -18.80
CA ILE A 776 -49.75 9.94 -19.02
C ILE A 776 -48.64 10.13 -20.05
N ARG A 777 -48.89 10.88 -21.14
CA ARG A 777 -47.85 11.22 -22.11
C ARG A 777 -46.77 12.09 -21.47
N THR A 778 -47.16 13.13 -20.72
CA THR A 778 -46.21 13.99 -20.01
C THR A 778 -45.32 13.21 -19.05
N ALA A 779 -45.85 12.17 -18.40
CA ALA A 779 -45.09 11.38 -17.43
C ALA A 779 -44.21 10.28 -18.03
N LEU A 780 -44.62 9.65 -19.14
CA LEU A 780 -43.91 8.49 -19.69
C LEU A 780 -42.98 8.80 -20.87
N ASN A 781 -43.20 9.89 -21.62
CA ASN A 781 -42.43 10.13 -22.83
C ASN A 781 -40.93 10.38 -22.53
N LEU A 782 -40.04 9.78 -23.34
CA LEU A 782 -38.59 9.84 -23.11
C LEU A 782 -37.94 11.18 -23.47
N LYS A 783 -38.64 12.09 -24.15
CA LYS A 783 -38.13 13.46 -24.36
C LYS A 783 -38.13 14.24 -23.06
N ASP A 784 -39.28 14.27 -22.39
CA ASP A 784 -39.44 15.04 -21.16
C ASP A 784 -38.91 14.26 -19.94
N ASN A 785 -38.80 12.93 -20.04
CA ASN A 785 -38.35 12.03 -18.96
C ASN A 785 -37.35 10.99 -19.50
N PRO A 786 -36.13 11.40 -19.88
CA PRO A 786 -35.13 10.47 -20.44
C PRO A 786 -34.77 9.34 -19.47
N ASP A 787 -34.81 9.60 -18.16
CA ASP A 787 -34.54 8.62 -17.09
C ASP A 787 -35.54 7.46 -17.03
N ASN A 788 -36.62 7.49 -17.82
CA ASN A 788 -37.54 6.38 -17.91
C ASN A 788 -37.03 5.26 -18.84
N LEU A 789 -36.00 5.52 -19.66
CA LEU A 789 -35.35 4.49 -20.46
C LEU A 789 -34.74 3.43 -19.53
N GLY A 790 -35.03 2.16 -19.79
CA GLY A 790 -34.59 1.04 -18.96
C GLY A 790 -35.46 0.78 -17.71
N LYS A 791 -36.47 1.60 -17.41
CA LYS A 791 -37.39 1.32 -16.29
C LYS A 791 -38.43 0.27 -16.67
N LEU A 792 -38.74 -0.62 -15.71
CA LEU A 792 -39.84 -1.57 -15.81
C LEU A 792 -41.17 -0.85 -15.56
N VAL A 793 -42.14 -1.04 -16.45
CA VAL A 793 -43.45 -0.38 -16.35
C VAL A 793 -44.58 -1.37 -16.62
N GLN A 794 -45.67 -1.25 -15.86
CA GLN A 794 -46.95 -1.87 -16.16
C GLN A 794 -47.86 -0.83 -16.79
N VAL A 795 -48.38 -1.15 -17.97
CA VAL A 795 -49.32 -0.28 -18.69
C VAL A 795 -50.63 -1.02 -18.96
N SER A 796 -51.76 -0.42 -18.59
CA SER A 796 -53.08 -1.00 -18.86
C SER A 796 -53.74 -0.31 -20.04
N GLY A 797 -54.18 -1.09 -21.02
CA GLY A 797 -54.80 -0.59 -22.24
C GLY A 797 -55.57 -1.66 -23.00
N THR A 798 -55.92 -1.34 -24.25
CA THR A 798 -56.51 -2.29 -25.19
C THR A 798 -55.40 -2.83 -26.09
N LEU A 799 -55.27 -4.15 -26.15
CA LEU A 799 -54.38 -4.85 -27.07
C LEU A 799 -55.05 -4.91 -28.44
N GLU A 800 -54.46 -4.21 -29.41
CA GLU A 800 -54.91 -4.19 -30.81
C GLU A 800 -53.77 -3.69 -31.71
N ALA A 801 -53.88 -3.85 -33.03
CA ALA A 801 -52.79 -3.50 -33.92
C ALA A 801 -52.47 -1.99 -33.86
N TYR A 802 -51.20 -1.65 -33.64
CA TYR A 802 -50.68 -0.29 -33.71
C TYR A 802 -49.46 -0.24 -34.64
N PHE A 803 -49.45 0.71 -35.57
CA PHE A 803 -48.52 0.71 -36.71
C PHE A 803 -48.47 -0.61 -37.49
N THR A 804 -49.58 -1.34 -37.62
CA THR A 804 -49.67 -2.66 -38.30
C THR A 804 -48.97 -3.84 -37.61
N VAL A 805 -48.37 -3.62 -36.43
CA VAL A 805 -47.83 -4.68 -35.55
C VAL A 805 -48.69 -4.80 -34.29
N PRO A 806 -48.57 -5.89 -33.50
CA PRO A 806 -49.17 -5.98 -32.19
C PRO A 806 -48.88 -4.75 -31.33
N GLY A 807 -49.77 -4.27 -30.45
CA GLY A 807 -49.60 -2.98 -29.79
C GLY A 807 -50.56 -2.70 -28.64
N VAL A 808 -50.18 -1.78 -27.76
CA VAL A 808 -51.03 -1.32 -26.65
C VAL A 808 -51.61 0.05 -27.00
N LYS A 809 -52.93 0.14 -27.09
CA LYS A 809 -53.67 1.39 -27.40
C LYS A 809 -54.60 1.79 -26.26
N THR A 810 -55.13 3.01 -26.35
CA THR A 810 -56.08 3.58 -25.37
C THR A 810 -55.61 3.38 -23.93
N LEU A 811 -54.36 3.76 -23.63
CA LEU A 811 -53.75 3.60 -22.31
C LEU A 811 -54.63 4.28 -21.24
N THR A 812 -55.04 3.53 -20.22
CA THR A 812 -55.91 4.03 -19.15
C THR A 812 -55.15 4.33 -17.85
N SER A 813 -54.08 3.57 -17.60
CA SER A 813 -53.22 3.71 -16.43
C SER A 813 -51.82 3.21 -16.75
N TYR A 814 -50.85 3.71 -15.98
CA TYR A 814 -49.51 3.18 -15.92
C TYR A 814 -49.08 3.21 -14.47
N ASP A 815 -48.27 2.22 -14.08
CA ASP A 815 -47.55 2.20 -12.84
C ASP A 815 -46.11 1.82 -13.17
N PHE A 816 -45.14 2.64 -12.75
CA PHE A 816 -43.76 2.19 -12.76
C PHE A 816 -43.67 1.01 -11.81
N VAL A 817 -43.24 -0.12 -12.34
CA VAL A 817 -42.83 -1.21 -11.50
C VAL A 817 -41.47 -0.75 -11.00
N THR A 818 -41.46 -0.11 -9.83
CA THR A 818 -40.36 -0.39 -8.92
C THR A 818 -40.34 -1.90 -8.88
N GLU A 819 -39.31 -2.52 -9.45
CA GLU A 819 -38.96 -3.84 -8.98
C GLU A 819 -38.93 -3.65 -7.46
N ALA A 820 -39.94 -4.21 -6.78
CA ALA A 820 -39.65 -4.74 -5.49
C ALA A 820 -38.51 -5.69 -5.83
N GLU A 821 -37.28 -5.28 -5.48
CA GLU A 821 -36.25 -6.26 -5.24
C GLU A 821 -36.98 -7.38 -4.50
N PRO A 822 -36.84 -8.65 -4.94
CA PRO A 822 -37.48 -9.73 -4.22
C PRO A 822 -37.21 -9.45 -2.75
N VAL A 823 -38.28 -9.35 -1.94
CA VAL A 823 -38.10 -9.34 -0.49
C VAL A 823 -37.55 -10.72 -0.21
N ILE A 824 -36.23 -10.84 -0.26
CA ILE A 824 -35.51 -11.98 0.21
C ILE A 824 -35.74 -11.87 1.70
N GLU A 825 -36.68 -12.67 2.21
CA GLU A 825 -36.92 -12.77 3.64
C GLU A 825 -35.57 -12.97 4.33
N PRO A 826 -35.26 -12.17 5.38
CA PRO A 826 -33.96 -12.25 6.02
C PRO A 826 -33.74 -13.68 6.54
N ILE A 827 -32.60 -14.25 6.16
CA ILE A 827 -32.12 -15.53 6.69
C ILE A 827 -31.26 -15.28 7.92
N SER A 828 -31.00 -16.32 8.73
CA SER A 828 -30.06 -16.17 9.85
C SER A 828 -28.65 -15.92 9.33
N ILE A 829 -27.82 -15.24 10.12
CA ILE A 829 -26.42 -15.01 9.79
C ILE A 829 -25.68 -16.35 9.66
N SER A 830 -26.06 -17.36 10.44
CA SER A 830 -25.52 -18.72 10.29
C SER A 830 -25.79 -19.28 8.88
N GLU A 831 -27.03 -19.17 8.40
CA GLU A 831 -27.38 -19.57 7.04
C GLU A 831 -26.65 -18.72 5.99
N ALA A 832 -26.57 -17.41 6.18
CA ALA A 832 -25.84 -16.50 5.28
C ALA A 832 -24.34 -16.83 5.20
N ARG A 833 -23.71 -17.22 6.31
CA ARG A 833 -22.29 -17.65 6.33
C ARG A 833 -22.08 -18.94 5.53
N THR A 834 -23.08 -19.81 5.47
CA THR A 834 -23.02 -21.04 4.65
C THR A 834 -23.36 -20.84 3.18
N ALA A 835 -23.86 -19.66 2.79
CA ALA A 835 -24.12 -19.32 1.40
C ALA A 835 -22.85 -19.43 0.54
N GLU A 836 -22.99 -19.62 -0.78
CA GLU A 836 -21.86 -19.54 -1.70
C GLU A 836 -21.32 -18.10 -1.75
N VAL A 837 -20.01 -17.91 -1.90
CA VAL A 837 -19.42 -16.57 -2.06
C VAL A 837 -19.97 -15.95 -3.36
N GLY A 838 -20.33 -14.66 -3.33
CA GLY A 838 -21.04 -13.96 -4.41
C GLY A 838 -22.56 -14.11 -4.35
N LYS A 839 -23.11 -15.03 -3.54
CA LYS A 839 -24.57 -15.14 -3.39
C LYS A 839 -25.13 -13.93 -2.65
N VAL A 840 -26.12 -13.27 -3.25
CA VAL A 840 -26.92 -12.24 -2.58
C VAL A 840 -27.70 -12.87 -1.43
N VAL A 841 -27.48 -12.34 -0.23
CA VAL A 841 -28.15 -12.71 1.01
C VAL A 841 -28.77 -11.47 1.63
N THR A 842 -29.91 -11.65 2.29
CA THR A 842 -30.50 -10.63 3.14
C THR A 842 -30.45 -11.13 4.57
N VAL A 843 -29.89 -10.34 5.48
CA VAL A 843 -29.86 -10.63 6.91
C VAL A 843 -30.45 -9.47 7.69
N GLU A 844 -31.06 -9.77 8.83
CA GLU A 844 -31.56 -8.79 9.78
C GLU A 844 -31.01 -9.12 11.17
N ALA A 845 -30.22 -8.22 11.74
CA ALA A 845 -29.49 -8.48 12.99
C ALA A 845 -29.09 -7.19 13.70
N THR A 846 -28.65 -7.31 14.94
CA THR A 846 -28.18 -6.18 15.75
C THR A 846 -26.73 -5.85 15.43
N ALA A 847 -26.45 -4.58 15.15
CA ALA A 847 -25.09 -4.09 14.98
C ALA A 847 -24.32 -4.14 16.31
N THR A 848 -23.17 -4.81 16.33
CA THR A 848 -22.33 -4.92 17.52
C THR A 848 -21.26 -3.82 17.58
N THR A 849 -21.10 -3.05 16.49
CA THR A 849 -20.10 -2.00 16.32
C THR A 849 -20.65 -0.81 15.53
N ASP A 850 -20.09 0.38 15.72
CA ASP A 850 -20.36 1.54 14.87
C ASP A 850 -19.72 1.37 13.48
N SER A 851 -20.25 2.07 12.47
CA SER A 851 -19.65 2.17 11.15
C SER A 851 -18.26 2.81 11.18
N GLY A 852 -17.34 2.25 10.39
CA GLY A 852 -16.06 2.88 10.03
C GLY A 852 -14.87 2.45 10.89
N PHE A 853 -15.07 1.63 11.92
CA PHE A 853 -13.98 1.11 12.75
C PHE A 853 -12.96 0.26 11.97
N TRP A 854 -13.36 -0.38 10.86
CA TRP A 854 -12.47 -1.25 10.08
C TRP A 854 -12.54 -1.09 8.55
N GLY A 855 -12.89 0.11 8.06
CA GLY A 855 -12.80 0.48 6.64
C GLY A 855 -14.11 1.03 6.07
N GLN A 856 -14.02 2.06 5.22
CA GLN A 856 -15.18 2.83 4.70
C GLN A 856 -16.22 3.12 5.80
N LYS A 857 -17.47 2.66 5.64
CA LYS A 857 -18.55 2.69 6.65
C LYS A 857 -18.92 1.29 7.15
N GLY A 858 -18.01 0.31 7.08
CA GLY A 858 -18.29 -1.07 7.48
C GLY A 858 -18.48 -1.27 8.99
N PHE A 859 -19.22 -2.31 9.38
CA PHE A 859 -19.62 -2.64 10.76
C PHE A 859 -19.91 -4.15 10.91
N TYR A 860 -20.01 -4.67 12.14
CA TYR A 860 -20.41 -6.07 12.39
C TYR A 860 -21.88 -6.18 12.79
N LEU A 861 -22.53 -7.23 12.28
CA LEU A 861 -23.86 -7.67 12.67
C LEU A 861 -23.80 -8.98 13.42
N GLN A 862 -24.70 -9.17 14.37
CA GLN A 862 -24.84 -10.43 15.10
C GLN A 862 -26.31 -10.70 15.45
N ASP A 863 -26.74 -11.94 15.18
CA ASP A 863 -27.99 -12.51 15.65
C ASP A 863 -27.74 -13.53 16.77
N ASP A 864 -28.75 -14.28 17.18
CA ASP A 864 -28.65 -15.28 18.24
C ASP A 864 -27.74 -16.48 17.86
N GLU A 865 -27.42 -16.66 16.57
CA GLU A 865 -26.71 -17.82 16.03
C GLU A 865 -25.27 -17.51 15.63
N ALA A 866 -25.01 -16.39 14.95
CA ALA A 866 -23.72 -16.06 14.36
C ALA A 866 -23.52 -14.54 14.14
N GLY A 867 -22.29 -14.15 13.80
CA GLY A 867 -21.95 -12.78 13.42
C GLY A 867 -21.32 -12.69 12.03
N ILE A 868 -21.36 -11.51 11.42
CA ILE A 868 -20.79 -11.27 10.09
C ILE A 868 -20.37 -9.80 9.94
N TYR A 869 -19.28 -9.56 9.21
CA TYR A 869 -18.89 -8.20 8.85
C TYR A 869 -19.73 -7.69 7.67
N VAL A 870 -20.04 -6.40 7.63
CA VAL A 870 -20.74 -5.74 6.52
C VAL A 870 -19.85 -4.64 5.97
N PHE A 871 -19.41 -4.78 4.73
CA PHE A 871 -18.57 -3.81 4.03
C PHE A 871 -19.41 -2.96 3.06
N GLN A 872 -19.57 -1.67 3.37
CA GLN A 872 -20.41 -0.74 2.59
C GLN A 872 -20.01 0.73 2.80
N SER A 873 -20.53 1.63 1.95
CA SER A 873 -20.36 3.10 2.00
C SER A 873 -21.67 3.90 1.92
N LEU A 874 -22.81 3.23 1.91
CA LEU A 874 -24.14 3.82 1.70
C LEU A 874 -24.68 4.55 2.94
N GLN A 875 -24.61 3.95 4.12
CA GLN A 875 -25.28 4.44 5.33
C GLN A 875 -24.39 4.31 6.59
N ASP A 876 -24.51 5.25 7.53
CA ASP A 876 -23.89 5.11 8.86
C ASP A 876 -24.78 4.29 9.81
N VAL A 877 -24.17 3.37 10.56
CA VAL A 877 -24.82 2.47 11.53
C VAL A 877 -24.20 2.66 12.91
N LYS A 878 -25.03 2.58 13.95
CA LYS A 878 -24.60 2.59 15.36
C LYS A 878 -24.75 1.23 16.01
N ALA A 879 -23.85 0.91 16.94
CA ALA A 879 -23.99 -0.29 17.76
C ALA A 879 -25.33 -0.26 18.52
N GLY A 880 -26.09 -1.35 18.45
CA GLY A 880 -27.47 -1.45 18.95
C GLY A 880 -28.55 -1.20 17.88
N ASP A 881 -28.21 -0.68 16.69
CA ASP A 881 -29.16 -0.61 15.58
C ASP A 881 -29.51 -2.02 15.09
N VAL A 882 -30.79 -2.28 14.81
CA VAL A 882 -31.21 -3.48 14.07
C VAL A 882 -31.23 -3.12 12.60
N ILE A 883 -30.35 -3.75 11.83
CA ILE A 883 -30.16 -3.45 10.41
C ILE A 883 -30.63 -4.65 9.58
N ARG A 884 -31.45 -4.37 8.58
CA ARG A 884 -31.70 -5.27 7.46
C ARG A 884 -30.78 -4.89 6.32
N VAL A 885 -29.94 -5.81 5.87
CA VAL A 885 -28.98 -5.57 4.81
C VAL A 885 -29.07 -6.68 3.76
N THR A 886 -29.16 -6.27 2.49
CA THR A 886 -29.08 -7.13 1.31
C THR A 886 -27.76 -6.84 0.61
N GLY A 887 -26.95 -7.87 0.42
CA GLY A 887 -25.68 -7.79 -0.28
C GLY A 887 -25.12 -9.17 -0.56
N GLU A 888 -24.00 -9.23 -1.25
CA GLU A 888 -23.36 -10.50 -1.60
C GLU A 888 -22.49 -11.00 -0.45
N LYS A 889 -22.57 -12.28 -0.12
CA LYS A 889 -21.57 -12.90 0.75
C LYS A 889 -20.20 -12.80 0.09
N GLY A 890 -19.27 -12.06 0.66
CA GLY A 890 -17.88 -11.94 0.23
C GLY A 890 -16.90 -12.55 1.23
N ILE A 891 -15.66 -12.68 0.79
CA ILE A 891 -14.50 -12.92 1.66
C ILE A 891 -13.45 -11.87 1.31
N PHE A 892 -12.93 -11.15 2.30
CA PHE A 892 -11.83 -10.22 2.12
C PHE A 892 -10.76 -10.48 3.18
N ALA A 893 -9.52 -10.70 2.73
CA ALA A 893 -8.43 -11.07 3.62
C ALA A 893 -8.80 -12.24 4.55
N GLU A 894 -9.50 -13.25 4.01
CA GLU A 894 -10.00 -14.44 4.73
C GLU A 894 -11.15 -14.18 5.73
N GLU A 895 -11.61 -12.94 5.91
CA GLU A 895 -12.78 -12.59 6.74
C GLU A 895 -14.09 -12.69 5.96
N LEU A 896 -15.09 -13.37 6.52
CA LEU A 896 -16.44 -13.45 5.99
C LEU A 896 -17.17 -12.12 6.14
N GLN A 897 -17.70 -11.63 5.03
CA GLN A 897 -18.41 -10.36 5.01
C GLN A 897 -19.63 -10.38 4.09
N ILE A 898 -20.53 -9.42 4.27
CA ILE A 898 -21.51 -9.01 3.26
C ILE A 898 -20.91 -7.79 2.55
N THR A 899 -20.79 -7.86 1.23
CA THR A 899 -20.24 -6.82 0.36
C THR A 899 -21.23 -6.51 -0.77
N ASN A 900 -20.89 -5.60 -1.68
CA ASN A 900 -21.77 -5.19 -2.79
C ASN A 900 -23.21 -4.92 -2.31
N VAL A 901 -23.33 -4.23 -1.17
CA VAL A 901 -24.63 -3.99 -0.53
C VAL A 901 -25.54 -3.23 -1.48
N SER A 902 -26.64 -3.87 -1.90
CA SER A 902 -27.64 -3.28 -2.80
C SER A 902 -28.72 -2.54 -2.02
N ALA A 903 -29.01 -2.99 -0.79
CA ALA A 903 -29.96 -2.37 0.11
C ALA A 903 -29.50 -2.45 1.56
N ILE A 904 -29.67 -1.37 2.31
CA ILE A 904 -29.43 -1.31 3.74
C ILE A 904 -30.49 -0.42 4.38
N GLU A 905 -31.12 -0.92 5.44
CA GLU A 905 -32.19 -0.23 6.16
C GLU A 905 -32.03 -0.44 7.66
N LYS A 906 -32.14 0.65 8.45
CA LYS A 906 -32.33 0.55 9.90
C LYS A 906 -33.80 0.25 10.18
N VAL A 907 -34.09 -0.96 10.64
CA VAL A 907 -35.45 -1.43 10.93
C VAL A 907 -35.83 -1.30 12.41
N GLY A 908 -34.87 -1.05 13.31
CA GLY A 908 -35.13 -0.85 14.73
C GLY A 908 -33.87 -0.61 15.58
N GLU A 909 -34.02 -0.79 16.90
CA GLU A 909 -32.94 -0.76 17.89
C GLU A 909 -33.15 -1.89 18.90
N ALA A 910 -32.07 -2.51 19.38
CA ALA A 910 -32.06 -3.59 20.35
C ALA A 910 -30.83 -3.51 21.26
N ASP A 911 -30.86 -4.22 22.39
CA ASP A 911 -29.68 -4.38 23.23
C ASP A 911 -28.59 -5.14 22.47
N ILE A 912 -27.32 -4.73 22.64
CA ILE A 912 -26.19 -5.42 22.04
C ILE A 912 -26.12 -6.85 22.62
N PRO A 913 -25.94 -7.89 21.77
CA PRO A 913 -25.78 -9.26 22.22
C PRO A 913 -24.71 -9.41 23.31
N GLN A 914 -25.00 -10.23 24.32
CA GLN A 914 -24.03 -10.51 25.39
C GLN A 914 -22.82 -11.27 24.84
N PRO A 915 -21.59 -10.93 25.25
CA PRO A 915 -20.39 -11.58 24.72
C PRO A 915 -20.33 -13.06 25.12
N LEU A 916 -19.98 -13.92 24.17
CA LEU A 916 -19.76 -15.34 24.43
C LEU A 916 -18.43 -15.54 25.19
N LYS A 917 -18.49 -16.17 26.36
CA LYS A 917 -17.29 -16.49 27.14
C LYS A 917 -16.53 -17.64 26.50
N VAL A 918 -15.27 -17.40 26.13
CA VAL A 918 -14.41 -18.34 25.40
C VAL A 918 -12.98 -18.35 25.93
N SER A 919 -12.24 -19.43 25.70
CA SER A 919 -10.77 -19.44 25.82
C SER A 919 -10.11 -18.96 24.51
N PRO A 920 -8.82 -18.56 24.52
CA PRO A 920 -8.10 -18.16 23.30
C PRO A 920 -8.19 -19.19 22.17
N LYS A 921 -8.13 -20.49 22.47
CA LYS A 921 -8.23 -21.57 21.48
C LYS A 921 -9.64 -21.74 20.90
N GLN A 922 -10.67 -21.26 21.59
CA GLN A 922 -12.06 -21.31 21.14
C GLN A 922 -12.42 -20.13 20.23
N ILE A 923 -11.54 -19.13 20.08
CA ILE A 923 -11.66 -18.13 19.02
C ILE A 923 -11.23 -18.81 17.72
N THR A 924 -12.17 -19.01 16.80
CA THR A 924 -11.97 -19.78 15.57
C THR A 924 -12.81 -19.23 14.43
N ALA A 925 -12.76 -19.88 13.27
CA ALA A 925 -13.69 -19.66 12.16
C ALA A 925 -15.17 -19.69 12.56
N GLU A 926 -15.52 -20.54 13.51
CA GLU A 926 -16.91 -20.89 13.80
C GLU A 926 -17.65 -19.72 14.45
N ASN A 927 -16.97 -18.95 15.30
CA ASN A 927 -17.53 -17.78 15.99
C ASN A 927 -17.05 -16.44 15.42
N GLU A 928 -16.44 -16.45 14.24
CA GLU A 928 -16.01 -15.23 13.54
C GLU A 928 -17.20 -14.28 13.33
N GLY A 929 -17.00 -12.99 13.57
CA GLY A 929 -18.02 -11.93 13.57
C GLY A 929 -18.82 -11.83 14.87
N GLN A 930 -18.72 -12.79 15.79
CA GLN A 930 -19.42 -12.73 17.08
C GLN A 930 -18.62 -11.96 18.13
N LEU A 931 -19.36 -11.29 19.02
CA LEU A 931 -18.82 -10.69 20.23
C LEU A 931 -18.48 -11.79 21.25
N VAL A 932 -17.22 -11.82 21.67
CA VAL A 932 -16.69 -12.82 22.61
C VAL A 932 -15.95 -12.12 23.77
N VAL A 933 -15.79 -12.81 24.89
CA VAL A 933 -14.98 -12.37 26.03
C VAL A 933 -14.02 -13.46 26.47
N ILE A 934 -12.74 -13.10 26.60
CA ILE A 934 -11.72 -13.91 27.28
C ILE A 934 -11.52 -13.32 28.67
N GLU A 935 -11.56 -14.15 29.70
CA GLU A 935 -11.32 -13.72 31.06
C GLU A 935 -9.90 -14.03 31.52
N SER A 936 -9.31 -13.12 32.30
CA SER A 936 -8.01 -13.29 32.96
C SER A 936 -6.88 -13.66 31.98
N ALA A 937 -6.82 -12.98 30.84
CA ALA A 937 -5.76 -13.15 29.85
C ALA A 937 -4.55 -12.29 30.20
N THR A 938 -3.36 -12.88 30.14
CA THR A 938 -2.11 -12.15 30.29
C THR A 938 -1.71 -11.53 28.95
N ILE A 939 -1.39 -10.23 28.95
CA ILE A 939 -0.88 -9.51 27.77
C ILE A 939 0.59 -9.84 27.55
N SER A 940 0.95 -10.16 26.31
CA SER A 940 2.34 -10.35 25.87
C SER A 940 2.52 -9.84 24.44
N ASN A 941 3.76 -9.64 23.98
CA ASN A 941 4.06 -9.18 22.61
C ASN A 941 3.32 -7.91 22.17
N LEU A 942 3.04 -7.00 23.11
CA LEU A 942 2.42 -5.70 22.84
C LEU A 942 3.33 -4.85 21.94
N GLN A 943 2.83 -4.50 20.76
CA GLN A 943 3.60 -3.82 19.72
C GLN A 943 2.74 -2.90 18.85
N ARG A 944 3.30 -1.75 18.48
CA ARG A 944 2.71 -0.83 17.50
C ARG A 944 2.83 -1.43 16.10
N ILE A 945 1.78 -1.34 15.30
CA ILE A 945 1.76 -1.85 13.92
C ILE A 945 1.80 -0.73 12.87
N ASN A 946 1.32 0.47 13.21
CA ASN A 946 1.43 1.63 12.32
C ASN A 946 1.53 2.95 13.11
N ASN A 947 1.81 4.02 12.38
CA ASN A 947 1.95 5.37 12.95
C ASN A 947 0.61 6.03 13.30
N PHE A 948 -0.53 5.40 12.99
CA PHE A 948 -1.86 5.91 13.35
C PHE A 948 -2.29 5.48 14.76
N GLY A 949 -1.44 4.73 15.47
CA GLY A 949 -1.73 4.22 16.81
C GLY A 949 -2.42 2.87 16.84
N THR A 950 -2.53 2.16 15.71
CA THR A 950 -3.00 0.76 15.69
C THR A 950 -1.92 -0.15 16.25
N PHE A 951 -2.32 -1.13 17.05
CA PHE A 951 -1.39 -2.04 17.70
C PHE A 951 -1.94 -3.44 17.87
N GLU A 952 -1.05 -4.35 18.24
CA GLU A 952 -1.35 -5.74 18.48
C GLU A 952 -0.69 -6.23 19.77
N PHE A 953 -1.28 -7.24 20.38
CA PHE A 953 -0.65 -8.02 21.43
C PHE A 953 -1.19 -9.46 21.42
N ASP A 954 -0.52 -10.36 22.11
CA ASP A 954 -0.95 -11.73 22.32
C ASP A 954 -1.61 -11.86 23.70
N ALA A 955 -2.83 -12.41 23.73
CA ALA A 955 -3.59 -12.68 24.95
C ALA A 955 -3.51 -14.17 25.29
N THR A 956 -2.89 -14.49 26.43
CA THR A 956 -2.62 -15.88 26.83
C THR A 956 -3.40 -16.30 28.08
N VAL A 957 -4.07 -17.46 28.03
CA VAL A 957 -4.73 -18.11 29.17
C VAL A 957 -4.33 -19.59 29.18
N LYS A 958 -3.72 -20.08 30.28
CA LYS A 958 -3.34 -21.50 30.46
C LYS A 958 -2.62 -22.11 29.24
N GLU A 959 -1.60 -21.39 28.72
CA GLU A 959 -0.80 -21.75 27.53
C GLU A 959 -1.52 -21.63 26.17
N GLU A 960 -2.81 -21.29 26.13
CA GLU A 960 -3.53 -20.96 24.89
C GLU A 960 -3.37 -19.48 24.58
N THR A 961 -3.09 -19.12 23.33
CA THR A 961 -2.81 -17.73 22.92
C THR A 961 -3.63 -17.35 21.70
N VAL A 962 -4.12 -16.11 21.68
CA VAL A 962 -4.77 -15.49 20.51
C VAL A 962 -4.21 -14.09 20.29
N ARG A 963 -4.10 -13.69 19.03
CA ARG A 963 -3.71 -12.33 18.65
C ARG A 963 -4.87 -11.37 18.93
N VAL A 964 -4.62 -10.26 19.60
CA VAL A 964 -5.57 -9.15 19.75
C VAL A 964 -5.11 -8.01 18.86
N ARG A 965 -5.99 -7.53 17.98
CA ARG A 965 -5.75 -6.43 17.04
C ARG A 965 -6.58 -5.23 17.47
N VAL A 966 -5.92 -4.17 17.92
CA VAL A 966 -6.58 -2.94 18.37
C VAL A 966 -6.41 -1.87 17.31
N ASP A 967 -7.49 -1.57 16.60
CA ASP A 967 -7.51 -0.56 15.52
C ASP A 967 -7.70 0.84 16.09
N ASN A 968 -6.89 1.81 15.66
CA ASN A 968 -6.93 3.17 16.19
C ASN A 968 -8.28 3.86 16.00
N ARG A 969 -9.07 3.45 15.00
CA ARG A 969 -10.39 4.01 14.72
C ARG A 969 -11.44 3.65 15.78
N THR A 970 -11.15 2.68 16.65
CA THR A 970 -11.98 2.32 17.82
C THR A 970 -11.81 3.31 18.99
N GLY A 971 -10.91 4.28 18.86
CA GLY A 971 -10.56 5.23 19.93
C GLY A 971 -9.52 4.72 20.92
N LEU A 972 -9.03 3.49 20.75
CA LEU A 972 -7.86 2.96 21.46
C LEU A 972 -6.61 3.17 20.59
N VAL A 973 -5.63 3.92 21.10
CA VAL A 973 -4.35 4.15 20.43
C VAL A 973 -3.21 3.66 21.30
N PHE A 974 -2.14 3.16 20.68
CA PHE A 974 -1.01 2.52 21.38
C PHE A 974 -0.40 3.40 22.48
N ASP A 975 -0.24 4.70 22.22
CA ASP A 975 0.39 5.65 23.17
C ASP A 975 -0.43 5.90 24.43
N ASP A 976 -1.75 5.76 24.34
CA ASP A 976 -2.70 5.98 25.44
C ASP A 976 -3.23 4.65 26.01
N PHE A 977 -2.63 3.52 25.64
CA PHE A 977 -3.07 2.21 26.09
C PHE A 977 -2.63 1.97 27.54
N GLU A 978 -3.59 1.80 28.45
CA GLU A 978 -3.36 1.77 29.90
C GLU A 978 -2.69 0.49 30.41
N PHE A 979 -2.54 -0.53 29.57
CA PHE A 979 -2.03 -1.86 29.95
C PHE A 979 -0.67 -2.16 29.30
N ALA A 980 0.16 -2.94 29.99
CA ALA A 980 1.48 -3.36 29.57
C ALA A 980 1.61 -4.88 29.45
N ASN A 981 2.73 -5.35 28.88
CA ASN A 981 3.07 -6.77 28.89
C ASN A 981 3.17 -7.28 30.34
N GLY A 982 2.48 -8.38 30.65
CA GLY A 982 2.38 -8.97 31.99
C GLY A 982 1.04 -8.72 32.68
N ASP A 983 0.29 -7.69 32.27
CA ASP A 983 -0.99 -7.37 32.89
C ASP A 983 -2.05 -8.44 32.58
N SER A 984 -2.90 -8.73 33.57
CA SER A 984 -4.03 -9.63 33.41
C SER A 984 -5.31 -8.83 33.15
N VAL A 985 -6.01 -9.14 32.07
CA VAL A 985 -7.20 -8.41 31.61
C VAL A 985 -8.31 -9.34 31.16
N ASN A 986 -9.55 -8.90 31.36
CA ASN A 986 -10.71 -9.43 30.63
C ASN A 986 -10.83 -8.64 29.33
N ILE A 987 -10.87 -9.35 28.21
CA ILE A 987 -10.88 -8.76 26.87
C ILE A 987 -12.17 -9.16 26.19
N THR A 988 -13.03 -8.18 25.94
CA THR A 988 -14.19 -8.32 25.06
C THR A 988 -13.81 -7.87 23.65
N GLY A 989 -14.37 -8.49 22.61
CA GLY A 989 -14.12 -8.04 21.25
C GLY A 989 -14.80 -8.91 20.22
N ILE A 990 -14.69 -8.53 18.96
CA ILE A 990 -15.21 -9.31 17.84
C ILE A 990 -14.18 -10.37 17.45
N SER A 991 -14.58 -11.65 17.51
CA SER A 991 -13.79 -12.74 16.91
C SER A 991 -13.67 -12.48 15.41
N SER A 992 -12.46 -12.47 14.86
CA SER A 992 -12.20 -12.04 13.50
C SER A 992 -11.05 -12.83 12.87
N ARG A 993 -10.92 -12.71 11.55
CA ARG A 993 -9.78 -13.23 10.80
C ARG A 993 -9.18 -12.14 9.92
N PHE A 994 -7.87 -12.17 9.72
CA PHE A 994 -7.22 -11.36 8.69
C PHE A 994 -5.98 -12.09 8.16
N ASN A 995 -5.90 -12.32 6.85
CA ASN A 995 -4.82 -13.05 6.17
C ASN A 995 -4.46 -14.36 6.89
N ASN A 996 -5.46 -15.22 7.13
CA ASN A 996 -5.37 -16.50 7.87
C ASN A 996 -5.00 -16.40 9.36
N THR A 997 -4.88 -15.19 9.93
CA THR A 997 -4.64 -15.01 11.37
C THR A 997 -5.98 -14.87 12.08
N ILE A 998 -6.29 -15.82 12.97
CA ILE A 998 -7.42 -15.66 13.90
C ILE A 998 -7.03 -14.65 14.96
N GLN A 999 -7.92 -13.67 15.16
CA GLN A 999 -7.66 -12.55 16.04
C GLN A 999 -8.93 -12.07 16.74
N LEU A 1000 -8.75 -11.33 17.82
CA LEU A 1000 -9.81 -10.64 18.54
C LEU A 1000 -9.69 -9.13 18.29
N LYS A 1001 -10.79 -8.47 17.93
CA LYS A 1001 -10.87 -7.02 17.68
C LYS A 1001 -11.71 -6.31 18.75
N PRO A 1002 -11.11 -5.70 19.79
CA PRO A 1002 -11.82 -4.88 20.75
C PRO A 1002 -12.49 -3.67 20.07
N ARG A 1003 -13.63 -3.21 20.59
CA ARG A 1003 -14.42 -2.12 19.99
C ARG A 1003 -14.12 -0.75 20.60
N GLY A 1004 -13.31 -0.71 21.66
CA GLY A 1004 -12.92 0.51 22.35
C GLY A 1004 -12.55 0.24 23.81
N LYS A 1005 -12.30 1.29 24.59
CA LYS A 1005 -11.77 1.19 25.96
C LYS A 1005 -12.61 0.33 26.91
N ALA A 1006 -13.94 0.37 26.77
CA ALA A 1006 -14.84 -0.40 27.65
C ALA A 1006 -14.70 -1.92 27.51
N ASP A 1007 -14.08 -2.40 26.42
CA ASP A 1007 -13.87 -3.81 26.16
C ASP A 1007 -12.61 -4.38 26.85
N MET A 1008 -11.80 -3.54 27.51
CA MET A 1008 -10.62 -3.94 28.28
C MET A 1008 -10.84 -3.66 29.76
N VAL A 1009 -10.88 -4.70 30.59
CA VAL A 1009 -11.09 -4.55 32.04
C VAL A 1009 -9.96 -5.24 32.78
N GLU A 1010 -9.22 -4.48 33.59
CA GLU A 1010 -8.16 -5.01 34.44
C GLU A 1010 -8.68 -6.13 35.36
N VAL A 1011 -7.95 -7.23 35.42
CA VAL A 1011 -8.14 -8.29 36.41
C VAL A 1011 -7.07 -8.08 37.48
N LEU A 1012 -7.46 -7.49 38.60
CA LEU A 1012 -6.58 -7.38 39.75
C LEU A 1012 -6.25 -8.78 40.26
N ASP A 1013 -4.95 -9.06 40.44
CA ASP A 1013 -4.51 -10.28 41.09
C ASP A 1013 -5.18 -10.39 42.46
N PRO A 1014 -5.74 -11.56 42.82
CA PRO A 1014 -6.45 -11.74 44.08
C PRO A 1014 -5.52 -11.49 45.28
N TYR A 1015 -4.21 -11.67 45.10
CA TYR A 1015 -3.19 -11.33 46.08
C TYR A 1015 -1.98 -10.64 45.43
N GLU A 1016 -1.51 -9.55 46.01
CA GLU A 1016 -0.16 -9.02 45.74
C GLU A 1016 0.80 -9.59 46.78
N VAL A 1017 1.88 -10.24 46.35
CA VAL A 1017 2.89 -10.84 47.23
C VAL A 1017 4.27 -10.24 46.95
N GLU A 1018 4.96 -9.81 48.01
CA GLU A 1018 6.33 -9.29 47.94
C GLU A 1018 7.22 -10.11 48.87
N ILE A 1019 8.29 -10.72 48.34
CA ILE A 1019 9.22 -11.55 49.12
C ILE A 1019 10.61 -10.92 49.08
N SER A 1020 11.21 -10.69 50.23
CA SER A 1020 12.54 -10.08 50.35
C SER A 1020 13.35 -10.65 51.52
N LEU A 1021 14.68 -10.51 51.45
CA LEU A 1021 15.56 -10.67 52.61
C LEU A 1021 15.69 -9.34 53.36
N THR A 1022 16.12 -9.38 54.62
CA THR A 1022 16.10 -8.23 55.54
C THR A 1022 16.95 -7.01 55.13
N ASP A 1023 17.83 -7.15 54.14
CA ASP A 1023 18.62 -6.06 53.58
C ASP A 1023 18.11 -5.57 52.21
N GLY A 1024 16.93 -6.00 51.78
CA GLY A 1024 16.32 -5.63 50.50
C GLY A 1024 17.02 -6.24 49.29
N LYS A 1025 17.79 -7.32 49.47
CA LYS A 1025 18.53 -8.00 48.40
C LYS A 1025 17.93 -9.36 48.05
N ASP A 1026 18.09 -9.73 46.78
CA ASP A 1026 17.64 -11.01 46.23
C ASP A 1026 18.80 -12.02 46.08
N THR A 1027 19.95 -11.74 46.67
CA THR A 1027 21.14 -12.61 46.65
C THR A 1027 22.05 -12.35 47.85
N VAL A 1028 22.51 -13.41 48.52
CA VAL A 1028 23.48 -13.30 49.63
C VAL A 1028 24.79 -13.98 49.25
N SER A 1029 25.84 -13.19 49.00
CA SER A 1029 27.11 -13.68 48.46
C SER A 1029 28.03 -14.40 49.48
N LYS A 1030 27.73 -14.33 50.78
CA LYS A 1030 28.54 -14.98 51.82
C LYS A 1030 27.69 -15.36 53.04
N LEU A 1031 27.63 -16.66 53.35
CA LEU A 1031 26.87 -17.21 54.48
C LEU A 1031 27.82 -17.82 55.52
N GLU A 1032 27.52 -17.59 56.80
CA GLU A 1032 28.22 -18.22 57.94
C GLU A 1032 27.45 -19.45 58.46
N ARG A 1033 28.17 -20.39 59.07
CA ARG A 1033 27.53 -21.58 59.68
C ARG A 1033 26.64 -21.15 60.85
N ASN A 1034 25.44 -21.71 60.96
CA ASN A 1034 24.41 -21.34 61.95
C ASN A 1034 23.88 -19.90 61.82
N GLN A 1035 24.13 -19.25 60.68
CA GLN A 1035 23.51 -17.97 60.40
C GLN A 1035 22.00 -18.19 60.18
N GLN A 1036 21.18 -17.38 60.84
CA GLN A 1036 19.76 -17.28 60.54
C GLN A 1036 19.55 -16.20 59.49
N ILE A 1037 18.85 -16.56 58.42
CA ILE A 1037 18.42 -15.62 57.38
C ILE A 1037 16.96 -15.29 57.66
N LEU A 1038 16.65 -13.99 57.80
CA LEU A 1038 15.28 -13.53 57.93
C LEU A 1038 14.68 -13.25 56.55
N VAL A 1039 13.59 -13.94 56.27
CA VAL A 1039 12.78 -13.84 55.06
C VAL A 1039 11.52 -13.09 55.42
N GLN A 1040 11.26 -12.01 54.69
CA GLN A 1040 10.06 -11.21 54.84
C GLN A 1040 9.14 -11.45 53.64
N THR A 1041 7.89 -11.79 53.91
CA THR A 1041 6.86 -11.98 52.89
C THR A 1041 5.70 -11.05 53.23
N LYS A 1042 5.41 -10.10 52.35
CA LYS A 1042 4.19 -9.30 52.41
C LYS A 1042 3.15 -9.93 51.51
N VAL A 1043 1.92 -10.01 51.98
CA VAL A 1043 0.76 -10.48 51.23
C VAL A 1043 -0.35 -9.48 51.43
N LYS A 1044 -0.85 -8.89 50.34
CA LYS A 1044 -2.03 -8.04 50.32
C LYS A 1044 -3.14 -8.78 49.60
N ASN A 1045 -4.29 -8.90 50.26
CA ASN A 1045 -5.46 -9.55 49.69
C ASN A 1045 -6.33 -8.51 48.98
N ASN A 1046 -6.46 -8.62 47.67
CA ASN A 1046 -7.29 -7.73 46.85
C ASN A 1046 -8.72 -8.27 46.68
N GLN A 1047 -9.04 -9.42 47.26
CA GLN A 1047 -10.39 -10.00 47.28
C GLN A 1047 -11.28 -9.34 48.34
N THR A 1048 -12.59 -9.53 48.20
CA THR A 1048 -13.61 -8.90 49.05
C THR A 1048 -13.87 -9.65 50.36
N ASP A 1049 -13.39 -10.88 50.49
CA ASP A 1049 -13.50 -11.72 51.67
C ASP A 1049 -12.13 -12.01 52.32
N ARG A 1050 -12.15 -12.31 53.62
CA ARG A 1050 -10.95 -12.66 54.38
C ARG A 1050 -10.52 -14.08 54.02
N LYS A 1051 -9.22 -14.28 53.79
CA LYS A 1051 -8.64 -15.56 53.38
C LYS A 1051 -7.52 -15.99 54.32
N ASP A 1052 -7.33 -17.30 54.42
CA ASP A 1052 -6.19 -17.90 55.13
C ASP A 1052 -5.10 -18.19 54.11
N VAL A 1053 -3.88 -17.73 54.38
CA VAL A 1053 -2.71 -17.90 53.52
C VAL A 1053 -1.59 -18.55 54.32
N ILE A 1054 -0.83 -19.44 53.69
CA ILE A 1054 0.31 -20.12 54.30
C ILE A 1054 1.58 -19.78 53.53
N VAL A 1055 2.59 -19.23 54.21
CA VAL A 1055 3.92 -19.00 53.65
C VAL A 1055 4.85 -20.13 54.08
N ALA A 1056 5.45 -20.80 53.10
CA ALA A 1056 6.41 -21.87 53.28
C ALA A 1056 7.78 -21.46 52.75
N VAL A 1057 8.81 -21.62 53.58
CA VAL A 1057 10.20 -21.35 53.19
C VAL A 1057 11.02 -22.62 53.31
N THR A 1058 11.67 -23.01 52.22
CA THR A 1058 12.44 -24.24 52.11
C THR A 1058 13.86 -23.94 51.62
N LEU A 1059 14.86 -24.49 52.32
CA LEU A 1059 16.25 -24.44 51.86
C LEU A 1059 16.57 -25.65 50.98
N VAL A 1060 17.11 -25.42 49.80
CA VAL A 1060 17.45 -26.46 48.81
C VAL A 1060 18.94 -26.40 48.50
N ASP A 1061 19.65 -27.52 48.61
CA ASP A 1061 21.07 -27.55 48.25
C ASP A 1061 21.28 -27.80 46.74
N LYS A 1062 22.53 -27.65 46.26
CA LYS A 1062 22.89 -27.91 44.85
C LYS A 1062 22.57 -29.32 44.32
N HIS A 1063 22.27 -30.28 45.20
CA HIS A 1063 21.87 -31.65 44.84
C HIS A 1063 20.34 -31.83 44.90
N GLY A 1064 19.57 -30.75 45.10
CA GLY A 1064 18.11 -30.76 45.19
C GLY A 1064 17.58 -31.28 46.52
N ARG A 1065 18.43 -31.46 47.55
CA ARG A 1065 17.99 -31.93 48.86
C ARG A 1065 17.39 -30.77 49.63
N LYS A 1066 16.15 -30.96 50.11
CA LYS A 1066 15.37 -29.96 50.85
C LYS A 1066 15.59 -30.11 52.35
N GLN A 1067 15.81 -29.01 53.06
CA GLN A 1067 16.02 -28.97 54.51
C GLN A 1067 15.04 -27.97 55.16
N GLU A 1068 14.52 -28.36 56.35
CA GLU A 1068 13.50 -27.73 57.21
C GLU A 1068 12.62 -26.63 56.60
N ASN A 1069 11.31 -26.93 56.53
CA ASN A 1069 10.28 -25.99 56.09
C ASN A 1069 9.85 -25.10 57.26
N SER A 1070 10.15 -23.80 57.20
CA SER A 1070 9.52 -22.83 58.09
C SER A 1070 8.17 -22.43 57.52
N LEU A 1071 7.10 -22.63 58.29
CA LEU A 1071 5.71 -22.44 57.86
C LEU A 1071 5.02 -21.40 58.74
N VAL A 1072 4.36 -20.43 58.13
CA VAL A 1072 3.57 -19.43 58.85
C VAL A 1072 2.20 -19.31 58.19
N GLY A 1073 1.14 -19.59 58.95
CA GLY A 1073 -0.23 -19.30 58.54
C GLY A 1073 -0.63 -17.89 58.95
N LEU A 1074 -1.31 -17.18 58.06
CA LEU A 1074 -1.77 -15.81 58.30
C LEU A 1074 -3.17 -15.59 57.73
N GLN A 1075 -4.00 -14.83 58.45
CA GLN A 1075 -5.31 -14.42 57.94
C GLN A 1075 -5.18 -13.05 57.28
N VAL A 1076 -5.42 -12.97 55.98
CA VAL A 1076 -5.33 -11.73 55.21
C VAL A 1076 -6.73 -11.16 54.97
N SER A 1077 -6.99 -9.97 55.51
CA SER A 1077 -8.28 -9.30 55.35
C SER A 1077 -8.33 -8.54 54.02
N PRO A 1078 -9.54 -8.30 53.46
CA PRO A 1078 -9.73 -7.54 52.23
C PRO A 1078 -9.01 -6.19 52.26
N ALA A 1079 -8.32 -5.87 51.16
CA ALA A 1079 -7.54 -4.65 50.95
C ALA A 1079 -6.49 -4.35 52.04
N SER A 1080 -6.04 -5.36 52.79
CA SER A 1080 -5.06 -5.20 53.86
C SER A 1080 -3.74 -5.87 53.49
N GLU A 1081 -2.64 -5.14 53.61
CA GLU A 1081 -1.29 -5.69 53.52
C GLU A 1081 -0.89 -6.31 54.85
N ASN A 1082 -0.41 -7.55 54.83
CA ASN A 1082 0.10 -8.24 56.01
C ASN A 1082 1.51 -8.72 55.76
N THR A 1083 2.39 -8.49 56.73
CA THR A 1083 3.80 -8.91 56.64
C THR A 1083 4.07 -10.08 57.58
N VAL A 1084 4.67 -11.14 57.05
CA VAL A 1084 5.24 -12.26 57.79
C VAL A 1084 6.75 -12.19 57.76
N GLN A 1085 7.36 -12.51 58.89
CA GLN A 1085 8.79 -12.69 59.00
C GLN A 1085 9.09 -14.11 59.51
N THR A 1086 9.95 -14.83 58.81
CA THR A 1086 10.37 -16.18 59.18
C THR A 1086 11.87 -16.37 59.01
N PHE A 1087 12.44 -17.28 59.79
CA PHE A 1087 13.87 -17.54 59.77
C PHE A 1087 14.18 -18.90 59.17
N VAL A 1088 15.28 -18.97 58.42
CA VAL A 1088 15.89 -20.23 57.97
C VAL A 1088 17.32 -20.27 58.46
N GLU A 1089 17.70 -21.36 59.13
CA GLU A 1089 19.05 -21.55 59.66
C GLU A 1089 19.93 -22.31 58.67
N ILE A 1090 21.13 -21.79 58.43
CA ILE A 1090 22.10 -22.42 57.53
C ILE A 1090 22.78 -23.62 58.19
N PRO A 1091 22.74 -24.83 57.59
CA PRO A 1091 23.23 -26.06 58.19
C PRO A 1091 24.76 -26.08 58.46
N THR A 1092 25.15 -26.79 59.51
CA THR A 1092 26.51 -26.83 60.08
C THR A 1092 27.60 -27.50 59.22
N ASN A 1093 27.24 -28.37 58.28
CA ASN A 1093 28.14 -29.44 57.83
C ASN A 1093 28.79 -29.28 56.45
N HIS A 1094 28.63 -28.16 55.73
CA HIS A 1094 29.17 -28.03 54.36
C HIS A 1094 29.78 -26.65 54.08
N GLN A 1095 31.07 -26.62 53.71
CA GLN A 1095 31.81 -25.41 53.34
C GLN A 1095 31.91 -25.31 51.81
N GLY A 1096 31.65 -24.13 51.22
CA GLY A 1096 31.70 -23.93 49.76
C GLY A 1096 30.49 -24.46 48.99
N GLN A 1097 29.33 -24.61 49.65
CA GLN A 1097 28.09 -25.09 49.05
C GLN A 1097 27.17 -23.90 48.73
N GLN A 1098 26.55 -23.89 47.54
CA GLN A 1098 25.46 -22.99 47.21
C GLN A 1098 24.12 -23.59 47.65
N TYR A 1099 23.26 -22.73 48.18
CA TYR A 1099 21.90 -23.04 48.57
C TYR A 1099 20.94 -22.16 47.79
N VAL A 1100 19.70 -22.62 47.68
CA VAL A 1100 18.60 -21.90 47.07
C VAL A 1100 17.46 -21.91 48.05
N LEU A 1101 16.90 -20.74 48.36
CA LEU A 1101 15.74 -20.58 49.19
C LEU A 1101 14.49 -20.56 48.31
N GLU A 1102 13.63 -21.56 48.44
CA GLU A 1102 12.30 -21.56 47.80
C GLU A 1102 11.28 -21.00 48.81
N VAL A 1103 10.62 -19.89 48.47
CA VAL A 1103 9.49 -19.34 49.22
C VAL A 1103 8.22 -19.62 48.42
N THR A 1104 7.25 -20.31 49.00
CA THR A 1104 5.96 -20.63 48.36
C THR A 1104 4.83 -20.14 49.23
N VAL A 1105 3.90 -19.39 48.66
CA VAL A 1105 2.70 -18.88 49.32
C VAL A 1105 1.49 -19.67 48.83
N TYR A 1106 0.65 -20.14 49.74
CA TYR A 1106 -0.51 -20.96 49.45
C TYR A 1106 -1.79 -20.31 49.96
N GLU A 1107 -2.90 -20.44 49.23
CA GLU A 1107 -4.24 -20.19 49.77
C GLU A 1107 -4.72 -21.44 50.52
N GLY A 1108 -5.11 -21.29 51.78
CA GLY A 1108 -5.67 -22.37 52.58
C GLY A 1108 -5.32 -22.31 54.06
N SER A 1109 -6.09 -23.05 54.85
CA SER A 1109 -5.98 -23.06 56.32
C SER A 1109 -5.30 -24.32 56.87
N ASN A 1110 -5.01 -25.33 56.04
CA ASN A 1110 -4.51 -26.64 56.48
C ASN A 1110 -3.40 -27.20 55.57
N LEU A 1111 -2.20 -27.32 56.14
CA LEU A 1111 -0.97 -27.78 55.48
C LEU A 1111 -1.04 -29.20 54.88
N LEU A 1112 -1.87 -30.08 55.44
CA LEU A 1112 -1.95 -31.48 55.01
C LEU A 1112 -2.84 -31.67 53.78
N GLU A 1113 -3.52 -30.61 53.34
CA GLU A 1113 -4.48 -30.63 52.23
C GLU A 1113 -4.04 -29.76 51.05
N LEU A 1114 -2.91 -29.06 51.16
CA LEU A 1114 -2.37 -28.17 50.13
C LEU A 1114 -1.78 -28.94 48.95
N ASN A 1115 -2.20 -28.53 47.75
CA ASN A 1115 -1.80 -29.09 46.47
C ASN A 1115 -1.11 -28.03 45.60
N LYS A 1116 -0.66 -28.41 44.39
CA LYS A 1116 -0.06 -27.45 43.44
C LYS A 1116 -1.04 -26.36 42.99
N GLU A 1117 -2.33 -26.65 43.01
CA GLU A 1117 -3.40 -25.72 42.59
C GLU A 1117 -3.64 -24.62 43.63
N ASP A 1118 -3.17 -24.79 44.87
CA ASP A 1118 -3.35 -23.85 45.97
C ASP A 1118 -2.18 -22.83 46.07
N VAL A 1119 -1.21 -22.88 45.16
CA VAL A 1119 -0.04 -21.98 45.17
C VAL A 1119 -0.45 -20.62 44.62
N ILE A 1120 -0.35 -19.59 45.46
CA ILE A 1120 -0.52 -18.17 45.09
C ILE A 1120 0.75 -17.67 44.38
N GLU A 1121 1.92 -17.87 44.99
CA GLU A 1121 3.19 -17.43 44.42
C GLU A 1121 4.35 -18.35 44.85
N LYS A 1122 5.37 -18.50 43.99
CA LYS A 1122 6.61 -19.21 44.33
C LYS A 1122 7.85 -18.46 43.83
N VAL A 1123 8.70 -18.02 44.76
CA VAL A 1123 9.95 -17.31 44.48
C VAL A 1123 11.15 -18.14 44.89
N THR A 1124 12.23 -18.01 44.13
CA THR A 1124 13.49 -18.73 44.34
C THR A 1124 14.63 -17.72 44.52
N ILE A 1125 15.23 -17.67 45.71
CA ILE A 1125 16.33 -16.74 46.06
C ILE A 1125 17.64 -17.54 46.15
N LYS A 1126 18.72 -17.03 45.53
CA LYS A 1126 20.01 -17.75 45.40
C LYS A 1126 21.08 -17.31 46.41
#